data_AF-A0A0D1VP62-F1
#
_entry.id   AF-A0A0D1VP62-F1
#
_cell.length_a   1.000
_cell.length_b   1.000
_cell.length_c   1.000
_cell.angle_alpha   90.00
_cell.angle_beta   90.00
_cell.angle_gamma   90.00
#
_symmetry.space_group_name_H-M   'P 1'
#
loop_
_entity.id
_entity.type
_entity.pdbx_description
1 polymer ?
#
loop_
_entity_poly.entity_id
_entity_poly.type
_entity_poly.pdbx_seq_one_letter_code
_entity_poly.pdbx_strand_id
1 'polypeptide(L)'
;MSYTKKDEDADHSGGFKLDRTSVFQDARLFNSSPISPRRCRTLLTKIGVLLFTGEKFPTTEATNLFFGISKLFQNKDPSLRQMVYLILKELAHTAEDVIMSTSIIMKDMTVGSEIIYKANSIRALCRIIDATTVQGIERLIKTAIVDKSPAVSSAALVSSYHLLPIARDVVRRWQSETQEAASSSKSGGGFLSFGASNQHSLAAANTNYMNQYHAIGLLYQMRSHDRMALVKMVQQYGAAGAVKSPAGVMMLVRLAARLIEEDQSLRKPMMQMLDTWLRHKSEMVNFEAAKAICNVPDVSDAEAAQAIHVLQSFLTSPRAVTKFAAIRILHAFASFKPQAVHSANPDIEALISNSNRSIATFAITTLLKTGNEASVDRLMKQISGFMAEITDEFKITIVEAIRTLCMKFPSKQAGMLTFLSGILRDEGGYEFKRAVVESMFDLIKFVPGSKEETLSHLCEFIEDCEFTKLAVRILHLIGVEGPKTPQPTKYIRYIYNRVVLENALVRAAAVTALAKFGVGQKDPEVKKSVHVLLTRCLDDTDDEVRDRAAMNLRLMQEEDDIAERFIKNDSMFSLSTFEHKLVMYVTSDDMSVFAKAFDVSSVPVVSHEQALAEERTKKLTTATPTLKAPSTGPTKPKANGTAEGPSAVAAAQKYTQIFSRIPELAAYGPVLKSSNVVELTESETEYVVSAVKHIFKEHVVVQYDIKNTLDQTVLENVTVLATPSEEEEPTLEEEFIIPATALKTNEPGVLYVAFKKLGGEESFPITTFGNVLKFTSKEVDPTTGEAEEGGYEDEYEVENLELTGADFVSPAFAGSFDHIWEGTGANGEESSDTLQLATVKSLADATEQLTQMLSLQPLEGTDVVLSQTTHTLKLYGKSVTGGRVAALIKMAFSAKSGVTTKVSVRTDEAGLSGAILAVLL
;
A
#
# COMPACT_ATOMS: atom_id res chain seq x y z
N MET A 1 0.85 23.23 19.17
CA MET A 1 1.04 23.82 20.52
C MET A 1 2.11 23.04 21.25
N SER A 2 3.26 23.66 21.48
CA SER A 2 4.37 23.09 22.23
C SER A 2 4.02 23.02 23.73
N TYR A 3 3.77 21.82 24.25
CA TYR A 3 3.75 21.62 25.70
C TYR A 3 5.17 21.38 26.19
N THR A 4 5.92 22.47 26.33
CA THR A 4 7.11 22.51 27.18
C THR A 4 7.23 23.90 27.80
N LYS A 5 6.19 24.31 28.53
CA LYS A 5 6.40 25.21 29.66
C LYS A 5 6.89 24.35 30.81
N LYS A 6 8.19 24.47 31.11
CA LYS A 6 8.73 24.13 32.42
C LYS A 6 8.08 25.11 33.40
N ASP A 7 7.03 24.66 34.08
CA ASP A 7 6.61 25.31 35.32
C ASP A 7 7.68 25.00 36.38
N GLU A 8 8.42 26.03 36.77
CA GLU A 8 9.32 26.01 37.94
C GLU A 8 8.55 25.90 39.27
N ASP A 9 7.21 25.87 39.23
CA ASP A 9 6.33 25.72 40.40
C ASP A 9 5.80 24.29 40.63
N ALA A 10 6.26 23.30 39.85
CA ALA A 10 5.96 21.88 40.10
C ALA A 10 6.74 21.28 41.30
N ASP A 11 7.63 22.06 41.92
CA ASP A 11 8.47 21.65 43.06
C ASP A 11 7.70 21.50 44.39
N HIS A 12 6.38 21.70 44.40
CA HIS A 12 5.52 21.55 45.58
C HIS A 12 4.46 20.44 45.47
N SER A 13 4.64 19.49 44.55
CA SER A 13 3.83 18.27 44.49
C SER A 13 4.52 17.09 45.19
N GLY A 14 4.69 17.16 46.52
CA GLY A 14 4.83 15.99 47.40
C GLY A 14 5.88 14.92 47.04
N GLY A 15 6.91 15.27 46.27
CA GLY A 15 7.98 14.37 45.87
C GLY A 15 8.86 14.04 47.07
N PHE A 16 8.75 12.81 47.58
CA PHE A 16 9.67 12.25 48.54
C PHE A 16 11.10 12.29 47.97
N LYS A 17 11.89 13.36 48.23
CA LYS A 17 13.34 13.36 48.05
C LYS A 17 13.92 12.35 49.03
N LEU A 18 13.97 11.09 48.61
CA LEU A 18 14.54 9.99 49.35
C LEU A 18 16.01 9.87 48.96
N ASP A 19 16.89 9.93 49.94
CA ASP A 19 18.30 9.64 49.73
C ASP A 19 18.50 8.11 49.77
N ARG A 20 18.96 7.54 48.66
CA ARG A 20 19.32 6.13 48.49
C ARG A 20 20.14 5.58 49.65
N THR A 21 21.14 6.33 50.11
CA THR A 21 22.07 5.88 51.15
C THR A 21 21.37 5.78 52.51
N SER A 22 20.50 6.76 52.83
CA SER A 22 19.67 6.74 54.04
C SER A 22 18.68 5.56 54.04
N VAL A 23 18.02 5.32 52.91
CA VAL A 23 17.03 4.23 52.77
C VAL A 23 17.71 2.85 52.84
N PHE A 24 18.92 2.71 52.29
CA PHE A 24 19.72 1.49 52.42
C PHE A 24 20.17 1.24 53.86
N GLN A 25 20.57 2.29 54.60
CA GLN A 25 20.91 2.15 56.02
C GLN A 25 19.70 1.76 56.87
N ASP A 26 18.55 2.39 56.61
CA ASP A 26 17.28 2.06 57.27
C ASP A 26 16.86 0.59 57.03
N ALA A 27 17.27 -0.02 55.91
CA ALA A 27 16.98 -1.43 55.58
C ALA A 27 17.55 -2.44 56.57
N ARG A 28 18.48 -2.04 57.45
CA ARG A 28 18.90 -2.86 58.61
C ARG A 28 17.74 -3.22 59.53
N LEU A 29 16.65 -2.42 59.53
CA LEU A 29 15.41 -2.70 60.25
C LEU A 29 14.82 -4.08 59.91
N PHE A 30 15.05 -4.61 58.70
CA PHE A 30 14.56 -5.93 58.29
C PHE A 30 15.19 -7.08 59.10
N ASN A 31 16.31 -6.86 59.78
CA ASN A 31 16.97 -7.85 60.64
C ASN A 31 16.55 -7.76 62.12
N SER A 32 15.69 -6.80 62.49
CA SER A 32 15.23 -6.64 63.88
C SER A 32 14.19 -7.70 64.26
N SER A 33 14.24 -8.19 65.50
CA SER A 33 13.23 -9.07 66.10
C SER A 33 12.72 -8.42 67.39
N PRO A 34 11.41 -8.16 67.56
CA PRO A 34 10.28 -8.50 66.68
C PRO A 34 10.09 -7.55 65.49
N ILE A 35 9.68 -8.11 64.34
CA ILE A 35 9.42 -7.36 63.09
C ILE A 35 8.10 -6.58 63.21
N SER A 36 8.12 -5.29 62.86
CA SER A 36 6.92 -4.44 62.81
C SER A 36 6.39 -4.27 61.37
N PRO A 37 5.25 -4.89 60.98
CA PRO A 37 4.80 -4.90 59.59
C PRO A 37 4.57 -3.53 58.97
N ARG A 38 4.04 -2.57 59.76
CA ARG A 38 3.78 -1.21 59.29
C ARG A 38 5.06 -0.46 58.92
N ARG A 39 6.10 -0.51 59.77
CA ARG A 39 7.37 0.18 59.50
C ARG A 39 8.11 -0.46 58.33
N CYS A 40 8.14 -1.79 58.26
CA CYS A 40 8.74 -2.50 57.14
C CYS A 40 8.04 -2.20 55.81
N ARG A 41 6.69 -2.08 55.80
CA ARG A 41 5.96 -1.65 54.60
C ARG A 41 6.32 -0.25 54.17
N THR A 42 6.38 0.73 55.09
CA THR A 42 6.79 2.10 54.76
C THR A 42 8.20 2.13 54.17
N LEU A 43 9.12 1.34 54.72
CA LEU A 43 10.48 1.26 54.22
C LEU A 43 10.58 0.58 52.84
N LEU A 44 9.84 -0.51 52.63
CA LEU A 44 9.72 -1.16 51.32
C LEU A 44 9.10 -0.22 50.28
N THR A 45 8.14 0.63 50.67
CA THR A 45 7.58 1.67 49.80
C THR A 45 8.65 2.69 49.41
N LYS A 46 9.49 3.15 50.36
CA LYS A 46 10.62 4.05 50.04
C LYS A 46 11.59 3.40 49.04
N ILE A 47 11.96 2.14 49.26
CA ILE A 47 12.81 1.37 48.32
C ILE A 47 12.13 1.25 46.95
N GLY A 48 10.83 0.95 46.92
CA GLY A 48 10.05 0.88 45.69
C GLY A 48 10.03 2.20 44.92
N VAL A 49 9.84 3.33 45.61
CA VAL A 49 9.89 4.66 44.99
C VAL A 49 11.24 4.88 44.32
N LEU A 50 12.36 4.62 45.02
CA LEU A 50 13.70 4.78 44.45
C LEU A 50 13.91 3.93 43.18
N LEU A 51 13.47 2.67 43.20
CA LEU A 51 13.55 1.76 42.05
C LEU A 51 12.70 2.25 40.87
N PHE A 52 11.47 2.71 41.10
CA PHE A 52 10.58 3.18 40.03
C PHE A 52 10.93 4.59 39.51
N THR A 53 11.64 5.41 40.28
CA THR A 53 12.22 6.68 39.81
C THR A 53 13.50 6.50 38.99
N GLY A 54 13.98 5.26 38.84
CA GLY A 54 15.12 4.91 37.98
C GLY A 54 16.46 4.83 38.70
N GLU A 55 16.50 4.91 40.03
CA GLU A 55 17.74 4.66 40.78
C GLU A 55 18.06 3.16 40.83
N LYS A 56 19.33 2.82 40.63
CA LYS A 56 19.82 1.44 40.70
C LYS A 56 20.69 1.25 41.94
N PHE A 57 20.45 0.17 42.67
CA PHE A 57 21.36 -0.26 43.74
C PHE A 57 22.54 -1.03 43.12
N PRO A 58 23.79 -0.81 43.59
CA PRO A 58 24.92 -1.68 43.26
C PRO A 58 24.61 -3.14 43.59
N THR A 59 25.22 -4.09 42.86
CA THR A 59 24.94 -5.54 43.01
C THR A 59 25.08 -6.03 44.45
N THR A 60 26.13 -5.62 45.15
CA THR A 60 26.37 -5.98 46.57
C THR A 60 25.29 -5.44 47.52
N GLU A 61 24.85 -4.21 47.31
CA GLU A 61 23.76 -3.61 48.09
C GLU A 61 22.41 -4.25 47.76
N ALA A 62 22.15 -4.51 46.47
CA ALA A 62 20.95 -5.18 46.00
C ALA A 62 20.83 -6.59 46.60
N THR A 63 21.91 -7.37 46.62
CA THR A 63 21.97 -8.70 47.24
C THR A 63 21.70 -8.64 48.75
N ASN A 64 22.30 -7.66 49.46
CA ASN A 64 22.05 -7.47 50.89
C ASN A 64 20.59 -7.08 51.19
N LEU A 65 20.02 -6.16 50.40
CA LEU A 65 18.60 -5.80 50.48
C LEU A 65 17.73 -7.02 50.19
N PHE A 66 18.05 -7.79 49.16
CA PHE A 66 17.32 -8.98 48.75
C PHE A 66 17.22 -10.01 49.90
N PHE A 67 18.34 -10.30 50.58
CA PHE A 67 18.35 -11.20 51.74
C PHE A 67 17.68 -10.61 52.99
N GLY A 68 17.80 -9.29 53.21
CA GLY A 68 17.07 -8.63 54.30
C GLY A 68 15.56 -8.72 54.11
N ILE A 69 15.10 -8.46 52.88
CA ILE A 69 13.68 -8.46 52.52
C ILE A 69 13.10 -9.89 52.52
N SER A 70 13.86 -10.90 52.10
CA SER A 70 13.38 -12.29 52.11
C SER A 70 13.08 -12.85 53.51
N LYS A 71 13.74 -12.34 54.57
CA LYS A 71 13.41 -12.70 55.97
C LYS A 71 12.01 -12.26 56.37
N LEU A 72 11.46 -11.22 55.74
CA LEU A 72 10.12 -10.70 56.03
C LEU A 72 9.00 -11.69 55.67
N PHE A 73 9.29 -12.72 54.85
CA PHE A 73 8.33 -13.81 54.55
C PHE A 73 7.92 -14.61 55.79
N GLN A 74 8.70 -14.59 56.87
CA GLN A 74 8.34 -15.26 58.13
C GLN A 74 7.08 -14.65 58.78
N ASN A 75 6.78 -13.39 58.49
CA ASN A 75 5.60 -12.72 59.01
C ASN A 75 4.34 -13.15 58.22
N LYS A 76 3.20 -13.32 58.91
CA LYS A 76 1.92 -13.75 58.32
C LYS A 76 1.05 -12.59 57.80
N ASP A 77 1.48 -11.34 57.93
CA ASP A 77 0.71 -10.18 57.44
C ASP A 77 0.60 -10.18 55.89
N PRO A 78 -0.62 -10.25 55.32
CA PRO A 78 -0.79 -10.34 53.87
C PRO A 78 -0.27 -9.12 53.10
N SER A 79 -0.44 -7.93 53.67
CA SER A 79 -0.03 -6.68 53.04
C SER A 79 1.49 -6.53 52.99
N LEU A 80 2.18 -6.92 54.05
CA LEU A 80 3.65 -6.96 54.07
C LEU A 80 4.18 -7.97 53.04
N ARG A 81 3.63 -9.19 52.99
CA ARG A 81 4.05 -10.21 52.00
C ARG A 81 3.85 -9.75 50.56
N GLN A 82 2.75 -9.07 50.25
CA GLN A 82 2.52 -8.52 48.91
C GLN A 82 3.60 -7.50 48.51
N MET A 83 3.98 -6.63 49.44
CA MET A 83 5.05 -5.65 49.20
C MET A 83 6.42 -6.32 49.04
N VAL A 84 6.68 -7.37 49.82
CA VAL A 84 7.89 -8.21 49.69
C VAL A 84 7.98 -8.84 48.31
N TYR A 85 6.89 -9.45 47.81
CA TYR A 85 6.85 -10.03 46.45
C TYR A 85 7.15 -8.99 45.36
N LEU A 86 6.64 -7.77 45.49
CA LEU A 86 6.85 -6.70 44.52
C LEU A 86 8.32 -6.26 44.48
N ILE A 87 8.91 -5.94 45.64
CA ILE A 87 10.28 -5.41 45.70
C ILE A 87 11.32 -6.50 45.36
N LEU A 88 11.12 -7.74 45.81
CA LEU A 88 12.02 -8.85 45.45
C LEU A 88 12.04 -9.10 43.95
N LYS A 89 10.88 -9.02 43.27
CA LYS A 89 10.80 -9.20 41.82
C LYS A 89 11.67 -8.17 41.07
N GLU A 90 11.66 -6.92 41.49
CA GLU A 90 12.44 -5.86 40.83
C GLU A 90 13.94 -5.96 41.17
N LEU A 91 14.29 -6.36 42.40
CA LEU A 91 15.69 -6.56 42.80
C LEU A 91 16.32 -7.83 42.23
N ALA A 92 15.54 -8.84 41.84
CA ALA A 92 16.02 -10.13 41.38
C ALA A 92 16.90 -10.07 40.13
N HIS A 93 16.74 -9.04 39.28
CA HIS A 93 17.59 -8.85 38.09
C HIS A 93 18.98 -8.28 38.42
N THR A 94 19.19 -7.74 39.62
CA THR A 94 20.45 -7.09 40.04
C THR A 94 21.16 -7.82 41.18
N ALA A 95 20.43 -8.61 41.97
CA ALA A 95 20.97 -9.39 43.07
C ALA A 95 21.58 -10.73 42.60
N GLU A 96 22.60 -11.20 43.32
CA GLU A 96 23.23 -12.52 43.16
C GLU A 96 22.67 -13.52 44.19
N ASP A 97 22.88 -14.84 43.98
CA ASP A 97 22.46 -15.92 44.90
C ASP A 97 20.95 -15.98 45.24
N VAL A 98 20.14 -15.54 44.28
CA VAL A 98 18.68 -15.44 44.37
C VAL A 98 18.00 -16.80 44.65
N ILE A 99 18.68 -17.92 44.36
CA ILE A 99 18.23 -19.31 44.54
C ILE A 99 17.76 -19.58 45.98
N MET A 100 18.39 -19.03 47.01
CA MET A 100 17.99 -19.28 48.41
C MET A 100 16.57 -18.82 48.73
N SER A 101 16.05 -17.80 48.02
CA SER A 101 14.68 -17.30 48.21
C SER A 101 13.62 -18.14 47.49
N THR A 102 14.02 -18.94 46.49
CA THR A 102 13.08 -19.75 45.67
C THR A 102 12.34 -20.77 46.53
N SER A 103 13.03 -21.42 47.49
CA SER A 103 12.45 -22.38 48.42
C SER A 103 11.36 -21.78 49.32
N ILE A 104 11.58 -20.55 49.79
CA ILE A 104 10.63 -19.82 50.64
C ILE A 104 9.37 -19.47 49.84
N ILE A 105 9.53 -19.01 48.60
CA ILE A 105 8.42 -18.67 47.71
C ILE A 105 7.66 -19.94 47.27
N MET A 106 8.37 -21.06 47.02
CA MET A 106 7.77 -22.35 46.67
C MET A 106 6.86 -22.89 47.78
N LYS A 107 7.18 -22.63 49.06
CA LYS A 107 6.32 -23.04 50.18
C LYS A 107 4.93 -22.39 50.10
N ASP A 108 4.87 -21.12 49.72
CA ASP A 108 3.61 -20.38 49.55
C ASP A 108 2.79 -20.85 48.33
N MET A 109 3.33 -21.70 47.45
CA MET A 109 2.61 -22.32 46.31
C MET A 109 1.93 -23.65 46.66
N THR A 110 2.25 -24.25 47.80
CA THR A 110 1.75 -25.57 48.19
C THR A 110 0.27 -25.57 48.62
N VAL A 111 -0.33 -26.76 48.66
CA VAL A 111 -1.75 -26.97 49.00
C VAL A 111 -1.98 -26.62 50.48
N GLY A 112 -2.79 -25.58 50.75
CA GLY A 112 -3.11 -25.09 52.10
C GLY A 112 -2.81 -23.61 52.34
N SER A 113 -2.06 -22.96 51.44
CA SER A 113 -1.81 -21.51 51.48
C SER A 113 -3.03 -20.70 51.03
N GLU A 114 -3.18 -19.48 51.56
CA GLU A 114 -4.22 -18.54 51.10
C GLU A 114 -4.11 -18.29 49.58
N ILE A 115 -5.25 -18.15 48.92
CA ILE A 115 -5.34 -17.94 47.45
C ILE A 115 -4.48 -16.75 47.00
N ILE A 116 -4.41 -15.71 47.82
CA ILE A 116 -3.63 -14.48 47.56
C ILE A 116 -2.13 -14.80 47.53
N TYR A 117 -1.64 -15.58 48.49
CA TYR A 117 -0.23 -15.99 48.53
C TYR A 117 0.12 -16.88 47.36
N LYS A 118 -0.75 -17.84 47.01
CA LYS A 118 -0.52 -18.75 45.90
C LYS A 118 -0.41 -18.03 44.55
N ALA A 119 -1.30 -17.08 44.27
CA ALA A 119 -1.25 -16.35 42.99
C ALA A 119 -0.05 -15.39 42.91
N ASN A 120 0.31 -14.73 44.01
CA ASN A 120 1.44 -13.79 44.04
C ASN A 120 2.80 -14.50 44.03
N SER A 121 2.92 -15.63 44.73
CA SER A 121 4.13 -16.44 44.73
C SER A 121 4.43 -16.99 43.34
N ILE A 122 3.44 -17.50 42.62
CA ILE A 122 3.60 -17.96 41.22
C ILE A 122 4.14 -16.83 40.32
N ARG A 123 3.54 -15.63 40.37
CA ARG A 123 3.97 -14.49 39.53
C ARG A 123 5.38 -14.02 39.86
N ALA A 124 5.74 -13.97 41.14
CA ALA A 124 7.06 -13.54 41.59
C ALA A 124 8.11 -14.61 41.21
N LEU A 125 7.82 -15.88 41.48
CA LEU A 125 8.74 -16.98 41.26
C LEU A 125 9.13 -17.13 39.79
N CYS A 126 8.17 -17.07 38.87
CA CYS A 126 8.46 -17.21 37.44
C CYS A 126 9.23 -16.02 36.82
N ARG A 127 9.43 -14.93 37.57
CA ARG A 127 10.31 -13.81 37.18
C ARG A 127 11.70 -13.92 37.82
N ILE A 128 11.82 -14.68 38.90
CA ILE A 128 13.03 -14.88 39.69
C ILE A 128 13.84 -16.09 39.18
N ILE A 129 13.15 -17.11 38.67
CA ILE A 129 13.72 -18.41 38.28
C ILE A 129 14.51 -18.35 36.96
N ASP A 130 15.54 -19.19 36.89
CA ASP A 130 16.36 -19.48 35.70
C ASP A 130 15.95 -20.80 35.02
N ALA A 131 16.46 -21.07 33.81
CA ALA A 131 16.08 -22.26 33.03
C ALA A 131 16.32 -23.59 33.76
N THR A 132 17.35 -23.66 34.60
CA THR A 132 17.75 -24.85 35.36
C THR A 132 16.76 -25.22 36.47
N THR A 133 16.12 -24.24 37.10
CA THR A 133 15.20 -24.50 38.23
C THR A 133 13.73 -24.68 37.80
N VAL A 134 13.39 -24.45 36.52
CA VAL A 134 12.02 -24.63 35.99
C VAL A 134 11.52 -26.07 36.15
N GLN A 135 12.38 -27.08 35.98
CA GLN A 135 11.97 -28.48 36.12
C GLN A 135 11.56 -28.83 37.56
N GLY A 136 12.18 -28.20 38.56
CA GLY A 136 11.84 -28.42 39.98
C GLY A 136 10.45 -27.90 40.37
N ILE A 137 9.94 -26.90 39.65
CA ILE A 137 8.62 -26.29 39.92
C ILE A 137 7.49 -26.82 39.02
N GLU A 138 7.81 -27.69 38.05
CA GLU A 138 6.86 -28.21 37.05
C GLU A 138 5.57 -28.74 37.69
N ARG A 139 5.69 -29.59 38.73
CA ARG A 139 4.53 -30.17 39.42
C ARG A 139 3.65 -29.10 40.09
N LEU A 140 4.26 -28.07 40.67
CA LEU A 140 3.54 -26.98 41.32
C LEU A 140 2.79 -26.12 40.30
N ILE A 141 3.39 -25.86 39.14
CA ILE A 141 2.75 -25.10 38.06
C ILE A 141 1.61 -25.90 37.42
N LYS A 142 1.80 -27.20 37.11
CA LYS A 142 0.74 -28.07 36.58
C LYS A 142 -0.50 -28.09 37.46
N THR A 143 -0.30 -28.27 38.77
CA THR A 143 -1.41 -28.25 39.75
C THR A 143 -2.05 -26.87 39.89
N ALA A 144 -1.28 -25.78 39.73
CA ALA A 144 -1.79 -24.43 39.74
C ALA A 144 -2.60 -24.07 38.47
N ILE A 145 -2.22 -24.58 37.29
CA ILE A 145 -2.96 -24.38 36.03
C ILE A 145 -4.39 -24.93 36.15
N VAL A 146 -4.54 -26.13 36.73
CA VAL A 146 -5.84 -26.81 36.88
C VAL A 146 -6.57 -26.39 38.18
N ASP A 147 -6.04 -25.47 38.97
CA ASP A 147 -6.64 -25.02 40.24
C ASP A 147 -8.08 -24.51 40.10
N LYS A 148 -8.92 -24.77 41.11
CA LYS A 148 -10.34 -24.35 41.14
C LYS A 148 -10.49 -22.82 41.17
N SER A 149 -9.49 -22.10 41.70
CA SER A 149 -9.46 -20.64 41.74
C SER A 149 -9.01 -20.05 40.40
N PRO A 150 -9.85 -19.24 39.72
CA PRO A 150 -9.47 -18.60 38.46
C PRO A 150 -8.25 -17.68 38.58
N ALA A 151 -8.03 -17.06 39.74
CA ALA A 151 -6.89 -16.17 39.98
C ALA A 151 -5.55 -16.90 39.99
N VAL A 152 -5.52 -18.10 40.59
CA VAL A 152 -4.32 -18.97 40.64
C VAL A 152 -4.06 -19.58 39.27
N SER A 153 -5.11 -20.11 38.63
CA SER A 153 -5.03 -20.67 37.27
C SER A 153 -4.54 -19.63 36.25
N SER A 154 -5.09 -18.41 36.27
CA SER A 154 -4.64 -17.33 35.38
C SER A 154 -3.21 -16.88 35.68
N ALA A 155 -2.83 -16.79 36.96
CA ALA A 155 -1.45 -16.47 37.34
C ALA A 155 -0.47 -17.53 36.83
N ALA A 156 -0.80 -18.81 36.96
CA ALA A 156 0.00 -19.92 36.44
C ALA A 156 0.11 -19.87 34.91
N LEU A 157 -1.01 -19.73 34.20
CA LEU A 157 -1.04 -19.69 32.72
C LEU A 157 -0.21 -18.52 32.14
N VAL A 158 -0.34 -17.31 32.70
CA VAL A 158 0.46 -16.15 32.28
C VAL A 158 1.93 -16.33 32.65
N SER A 159 2.21 -16.92 33.80
CA SER A 159 3.60 -17.19 34.20
C SER A 159 4.25 -18.24 33.31
N SER A 160 3.51 -19.26 32.86
CA SER A 160 3.94 -20.21 31.83
C SER A 160 4.27 -19.51 30.51
N TYR A 161 3.54 -18.44 30.15
CA TYR A 161 3.85 -17.64 28.97
C TYR A 161 5.22 -16.94 29.07
N HIS A 162 5.56 -16.43 30.27
CA HIS A 162 6.88 -15.84 30.51
C HIS A 162 8.02 -16.87 30.56
N LEU A 163 7.72 -18.12 30.90
CA LEU A 163 8.70 -19.21 30.92
C LEU A 163 8.95 -19.84 29.53
N LEU A 164 8.06 -19.63 28.55
CA LEU A 164 8.21 -20.21 27.21
C LEU A 164 9.54 -19.85 26.50
N PRO A 165 10.04 -18.59 26.55
CA PRO A 165 11.35 -18.25 25.97
C PRO A 165 12.53 -18.87 26.73
N ILE A 166 12.38 -19.18 28.01
CA ILE A 166 13.45 -19.64 28.91
C ILE A 166 13.56 -21.18 28.89
N ALA A 167 12.43 -21.89 28.94
CA ALA A 167 12.38 -23.34 29.09
C ALA A 167 11.23 -23.97 28.26
N ARG A 168 11.30 -23.80 26.94
CA ARG A 168 10.25 -24.19 25.99
C ARG A 168 9.81 -25.65 26.10
N ASP A 169 10.75 -26.59 26.23
CA ASP A 169 10.46 -28.03 26.23
C ASP A 169 9.79 -28.49 27.54
N VAL A 170 10.11 -27.84 28.66
CA VAL A 170 9.45 -28.09 29.94
C VAL A 170 8.00 -27.61 29.88
N VAL A 171 7.78 -26.38 29.39
CA VAL A 171 6.45 -25.78 29.32
C VAL A 171 5.54 -26.54 28.35
N ARG A 172 6.07 -27.05 27.22
CA ARG A 172 5.30 -27.88 26.26
C ARG A 172 4.71 -29.14 26.89
N ARG A 173 5.35 -29.72 27.92
CA ARG A 173 4.82 -30.88 28.66
C ARG A 173 3.59 -30.56 29.52
N TRP A 174 3.17 -29.28 29.59
CA TRP A 174 2.01 -28.81 30.35
C TRP A 174 0.76 -28.65 29.45
N GLN A 175 0.84 -29.12 28.21
CA GLN A 175 -0.20 -28.97 27.20
C GLN A 175 -1.54 -29.62 27.61
N SER A 176 -1.51 -30.79 28.26
CA SER A 176 -2.70 -31.49 28.75
C SER A 176 -3.48 -30.65 29.78
N GLU A 177 -2.77 -30.14 30.79
CA GLU A 177 -3.32 -29.33 31.87
C GLU A 177 -3.82 -27.98 31.34
N THR A 178 -3.11 -27.43 30.35
CA THR A 178 -3.53 -26.19 29.68
C THR A 178 -4.79 -26.40 28.85
N GLN A 179 -4.91 -27.55 28.17
CA GLN A 179 -6.12 -27.93 27.41
C GLN A 179 -7.32 -28.14 28.34
N GLU A 180 -7.13 -28.74 29.50
CA GLU A 180 -8.15 -28.85 30.55
C GLU A 180 -8.54 -27.46 31.09
N ALA A 181 -7.58 -26.56 31.32
CA ALA A 181 -7.88 -25.21 31.76
C ALA A 181 -8.69 -24.41 30.71
N ALA A 182 -8.42 -24.62 29.42
CA ALA A 182 -9.15 -23.99 28.31
C ALA A 182 -10.59 -24.52 28.17
N SER A 183 -10.82 -25.82 28.36
CA SER A 183 -12.16 -26.41 28.31
C SER A 183 -12.95 -26.23 29.62
N SER A 184 -12.26 -25.92 30.72
CA SER A 184 -12.90 -25.77 32.03
C SER A 184 -13.83 -24.54 32.09
N SER A 185 -15.12 -24.79 32.24
CA SER A 185 -16.09 -23.78 32.67
C SER A 185 -16.05 -23.64 34.20
N LYS A 186 -14.93 -23.15 34.75
CA LYS A 186 -14.79 -22.92 36.19
C LYS A 186 -15.68 -21.73 36.63
N SER A 187 -16.96 -21.97 36.86
CA SER A 187 -17.81 -21.09 37.64
C SER A 187 -17.58 -21.39 39.12
N GLY A 188 -17.06 -20.42 39.87
CA GLY A 188 -17.16 -20.47 41.34
C GLY A 188 -18.63 -20.43 41.72
N GLY A 189 -19.22 -21.59 42.00
CA GLY A 189 -20.65 -21.71 42.30
C GLY A 189 -21.03 -23.16 42.57
N GLY A 190 -20.70 -23.65 43.77
CA GLY A 190 -21.32 -24.85 44.32
C GLY A 190 -22.76 -24.53 44.72
N PHE A 191 -23.73 -25.02 43.96
CA PHE A 191 -25.12 -25.11 44.36
C PHE A 191 -25.24 -26.28 45.36
N LEU A 192 -25.89 -26.05 46.51
CA LEU A 192 -26.14 -26.97 47.65
C LEU A 192 -25.18 -26.89 48.86
N SER A 193 -25.20 -25.76 49.59
CA SER A 193 -24.87 -25.74 51.01
C SER A 193 -25.90 -24.90 51.78
N PHE A 194 -26.84 -25.57 52.43
CA PHE A 194 -27.75 -25.01 53.42
C PHE A 194 -27.05 -25.08 54.79
N GLY A 195 -26.79 -23.93 55.42
CA GLY A 195 -26.51 -23.86 56.86
C GLY A 195 -25.33 -22.98 57.28
N ALA A 196 -25.67 -21.94 58.07
CA ALA A 196 -24.85 -21.22 59.06
C ALA A 196 -23.98 -20.00 58.64
N SER A 197 -24.43 -18.86 59.17
CA SER A 197 -23.70 -17.67 59.66
C SER A 197 -22.93 -16.74 58.68
N ASN A 198 -23.47 -15.52 58.60
CA ASN A 198 -22.89 -14.26 58.11
C ASN A 198 -21.38 -14.05 58.38
N GLN A 199 -20.57 -14.04 57.33
CA GLN A 199 -19.56 -12.99 57.04
C GLN A 199 -18.93 -13.19 55.64
N HIS A 200 -18.72 -12.09 54.90
CA HIS A 200 -18.12 -11.97 53.56
C HIS A 200 -18.97 -12.33 52.31
N SER A 201 -20.04 -11.55 52.09
CA SER A 201 -20.70 -11.38 50.78
C SER A 201 -20.10 -10.18 50.02
N LEU A 202 -18.96 -10.37 49.34
CA LEU A 202 -18.43 -9.38 48.37
C LEU A 202 -17.60 -10.00 47.23
N ALA A 203 -17.90 -11.24 46.82
CA ALA A 203 -17.18 -11.95 45.76
C ALA A 203 -18.09 -12.48 44.63
N ALA A 204 -19.26 -11.88 44.42
CA ALA A 204 -20.25 -12.30 43.42
C ALA A 204 -20.40 -11.31 42.23
N ALA A 205 -19.31 -10.69 41.75
CA ALA A 205 -19.37 -9.68 40.68
C ALA A 205 -18.37 -9.84 39.52
N ASN A 206 -17.57 -10.92 39.42
CA ASN A 206 -16.68 -11.10 38.26
C ASN A 206 -16.31 -12.58 38.05
N THR A 207 -17.20 -13.37 37.46
CA THR A 207 -16.80 -14.64 36.82
C THR A 207 -16.12 -14.33 35.48
N ASN A 208 -14.93 -13.74 35.54
CA ASN A 208 -14.11 -13.54 34.35
C ASN A 208 -13.49 -14.88 33.96
N TYR A 209 -14.00 -15.49 32.90
CA TYR A 209 -13.42 -16.67 32.23
C TYR A 209 -12.06 -16.36 31.55
N MET A 210 -11.29 -15.41 32.09
CA MET A 210 -10.01 -14.97 31.56
C MET A 210 -8.97 -16.10 31.56
N ASN A 211 -9.12 -17.07 32.45
CA ASN A 211 -8.35 -18.31 32.44
C ASN A 211 -8.45 -19.04 31.08
N GLN A 212 -9.63 -19.07 30.45
CA GLN A 212 -9.81 -19.66 29.12
C GLN A 212 -9.02 -18.88 28.06
N TYR A 213 -9.04 -17.55 28.12
CA TYR A 213 -8.25 -16.70 27.22
C TYR A 213 -6.74 -16.96 27.36
N HIS A 214 -6.23 -16.97 28.59
CA HIS A 214 -4.81 -17.24 28.85
C HIS A 214 -4.41 -18.67 28.43
N ALA A 215 -5.28 -19.65 28.63
CA ALA A 215 -5.02 -21.03 28.23
C ALA A 215 -5.00 -21.19 26.70
N ILE A 216 -5.98 -20.64 25.98
CA ILE A 216 -5.99 -20.62 24.50
C ILE A 216 -4.76 -19.86 23.97
N GLY A 217 -4.38 -18.76 24.62
CA GLY A 217 -3.17 -18.01 24.32
C GLY A 217 -1.90 -18.83 24.41
N LEU A 218 -1.76 -19.59 25.49
CA LEU A 218 -0.62 -20.46 25.72
C LEU A 218 -0.60 -21.65 24.74
N LEU A 219 -1.75 -22.27 24.49
CA LEU A 219 -1.88 -23.38 23.53
C LEU A 219 -1.51 -22.94 22.11
N TYR A 220 -1.94 -21.75 21.70
CA TYR A 220 -1.54 -21.17 20.42
C TYR A 220 -0.02 -21.07 20.29
N GLN A 221 0.67 -20.51 21.29
CA GLN A 221 2.12 -20.35 21.26
C GLN A 221 2.87 -21.69 21.31
N MET A 222 2.32 -22.70 22.00
CA MET A 222 2.88 -24.06 22.03
C MET A 222 2.76 -24.77 20.67
N ARG A 223 1.62 -24.57 19.99
CA ARG A 223 1.22 -25.23 18.73
C ARG A 223 1.45 -24.39 17.48
N SER A 224 2.08 -23.23 17.58
CA SER A 224 2.26 -22.31 16.44
C SER A 224 3.04 -22.91 15.26
N HIS A 225 3.74 -24.03 15.49
CA HIS A 225 4.51 -24.78 14.49
C HIS A 225 3.70 -25.91 13.85
N ASP A 226 2.57 -26.31 14.42
CA ASP A 226 1.71 -27.39 13.93
C ASP A 226 0.36 -26.82 13.49
N ARG A 227 0.23 -26.64 12.17
CA ARG A 227 -0.96 -26.08 11.53
C ARG A 227 -2.22 -26.90 11.77
N MET A 228 -2.13 -28.23 11.66
CA MET A 228 -3.30 -29.10 11.82
C MET A 228 -3.82 -29.06 13.26
N ALA A 229 -2.91 -28.94 14.24
CA ALA A 229 -3.30 -28.74 15.63
C ALA A 229 -3.98 -27.38 15.86
N LEU A 230 -3.61 -26.33 15.11
CA LEU A 230 -4.29 -25.03 15.16
C LEU A 230 -5.70 -25.10 14.56
N VAL A 231 -5.88 -25.79 13.42
CA VAL A 231 -7.21 -25.99 12.80
C VAL A 231 -8.14 -26.74 13.76
N LYS A 232 -7.68 -27.85 14.32
CA LYS A 232 -8.44 -28.62 15.33
C LYS A 232 -8.75 -27.77 16.56
N MET A 233 -7.84 -26.90 16.97
CA MET A 233 -8.06 -25.99 18.10
C MET A 233 -9.18 -24.98 17.80
N VAL A 234 -9.18 -24.35 16.62
CA VAL A 234 -10.24 -23.42 16.22
C VAL A 234 -11.58 -24.14 16.15
N GLN A 235 -11.65 -25.32 15.52
CA GLN A 235 -12.89 -26.11 15.45
C GLN A 235 -13.40 -26.54 16.82
N GLN A 236 -12.51 -27.02 17.70
CA GLN A 236 -12.87 -27.50 19.03
C GLN A 236 -13.39 -26.37 19.93
N TYR A 237 -12.69 -25.24 19.99
CA TYR A 237 -13.03 -24.12 20.87
C TYR A 237 -13.98 -23.11 20.24
N GLY A 238 -14.17 -23.17 18.92
CA GLY A 238 -15.11 -22.35 18.19
C GLY A 238 -16.54 -22.86 18.16
N ALA A 239 -16.77 -24.10 18.63
CA ALA A 239 -18.11 -24.62 18.85
C ALA A 239 -18.92 -23.74 19.82
N ALA A 240 -20.21 -23.57 19.55
CA ALA A 240 -21.08 -22.71 20.33
C ALA A 240 -21.07 -23.09 21.83
N GLY A 241 -20.74 -22.13 22.69
CA GLY A 241 -20.69 -22.32 24.15
C GLY A 241 -19.41 -22.98 24.70
N ALA A 242 -18.46 -23.39 23.84
CA ALA A 242 -17.19 -23.97 24.28
C ALA A 242 -16.31 -22.97 25.03
N VAL A 243 -16.25 -21.72 24.54
CA VAL A 243 -15.53 -20.62 25.18
C VAL A 243 -16.53 -19.55 25.61
N LYS A 244 -16.55 -19.25 26.91
CA LYS A 244 -17.44 -18.23 27.50
C LYS A 244 -16.76 -16.86 27.59
N SER A 245 -15.44 -16.83 27.50
CA SER A 245 -14.65 -15.60 27.55
C SER A 245 -14.67 -14.84 26.20
N PRO A 246 -15.19 -13.60 26.15
CA PRO A 246 -15.14 -12.80 24.91
C PRO A 246 -13.72 -12.57 24.39
N ALA A 247 -12.74 -12.41 25.28
CA ALA A 247 -11.34 -12.27 24.89
C ALA A 247 -10.75 -13.54 24.28
N GLY A 248 -11.19 -14.72 24.77
CA GLY A 248 -10.84 -16.01 24.20
C GLY A 248 -11.37 -16.17 22.77
N VAL A 249 -12.65 -15.84 22.56
CA VAL A 249 -13.27 -15.89 21.22
C VAL A 249 -12.60 -14.91 20.25
N MET A 250 -12.26 -13.69 20.69
CA MET A 250 -11.49 -12.73 19.88
C MET A 250 -10.14 -13.32 19.41
N MET A 251 -9.46 -14.08 20.26
CA MET A 251 -8.22 -14.75 19.88
C MET A 251 -8.46 -15.85 18.84
N LEU A 252 -9.57 -16.59 18.94
CA LEU A 252 -9.96 -17.57 17.93
C LEU A 252 -10.31 -16.92 16.59
N VAL A 253 -10.98 -15.76 16.60
CA VAL A 253 -11.26 -14.97 15.39
C VAL A 253 -9.96 -14.58 14.68
N ARG A 254 -8.96 -14.07 15.43
CA ARG A 254 -7.65 -13.72 14.85
C ARG A 254 -6.92 -14.94 14.29
N LEU A 255 -7.01 -16.08 14.98
CA LEU A 255 -6.42 -17.33 14.51
C LEU A 255 -7.11 -17.84 13.24
N ALA A 256 -8.44 -17.79 13.17
CA ALA A 256 -9.20 -18.15 11.99
C ALA A 256 -8.82 -17.27 10.79
N ALA A 257 -8.73 -15.94 10.99
CA ALA A 257 -8.29 -15.01 9.95
C ALA A 257 -6.91 -15.36 9.40
N ARG A 258 -5.95 -15.66 10.30
CA ARG A 258 -4.60 -16.07 9.90
C ARG A 258 -4.59 -17.41 9.15
N LEU A 259 -5.41 -18.38 9.57
CA LEU A 259 -5.51 -19.67 8.88
C LEU A 259 -6.11 -19.54 7.48
N ILE A 260 -7.01 -18.57 7.25
CA ILE A 260 -7.56 -18.26 5.91
C ILE A 260 -6.47 -17.69 4.99
N GLU A 261 -5.61 -16.80 5.50
CA GLU A 261 -4.51 -16.23 4.71
C GLU A 261 -3.46 -17.29 4.34
N GLU A 262 -3.23 -18.28 5.20
CA GLU A 262 -2.25 -19.33 4.96
C GLU A 262 -2.82 -20.46 4.06
N ASP A 263 -4.13 -20.79 4.13
CA ASP A 263 -4.78 -21.89 3.38
C ASP A 263 -6.08 -21.48 2.70
N GLN A 264 -6.16 -21.66 1.38
CA GLN A 264 -7.40 -21.43 0.64
C GLN A 264 -8.44 -22.53 0.90
N SER A 265 -8.03 -23.77 1.21
CA SER A 265 -8.97 -24.89 1.45
C SER A 265 -9.77 -24.71 2.75
N LEU A 266 -9.20 -24.02 3.74
CA LEU A 266 -9.82 -23.73 5.04
C LEU A 266 -10.72 -22.50 5.02
N ARG A 267 -10.74 -21.74 3.91
CA ARG A 267 -11.50 -20.49 3.80
C ARG A 267 -12.99 -20.68 4.08
N LYS A 268 -13.65 -21.65 3.44
CA LYS A 268 -15.10 -21.91 3.58
C LYS A 268 -15.49 -22.24 5.04
N PRO A 269 -14.87 -23.24 5.71
CA PRO A 269 -15.19 -23.56 7.09
C PRO A 269 -14.91 -22.39 8.05
N MET A 270 -13.78 -21.70 7.88
CA MET A 270 -13.41 -20.59 8.78
C MET A 270 -14.30 -19.36 8.59
N MET A 271 -14.75 -19.06 7.35
CA MET A 271 -15.70 -17.97 7.12
C MET A 271 -17.08 -18.23 7.71
N GLN A 272 -17.58 -19.46 7.67
CA GLN A 272 -18.83 -19.82 8.34
C GLN A 272 -18.74 -19.60 9.87
N MET A 273 -17.57 -19.86 10.46
CA MET A 273 -17.33 -19.58 11.87
C MET A 273 -17.26 -18.07 12.16
N LEU A 274 -16.59 -17.28 11.31
CA LEU A 274 -16.54 -15.83 11.42
C LEU A 274 -17.94 -15.19 11.32
N ASP A 275 -18.80 -15.67 10.42
CA ASP A 275 -20.19 -15.21 10.30
C ASP A 275 -21.01 -15.52 11.57
N THR A 276 -20.78 -16.69 12.17
CA THR A 276 -21.40 -17.02 13.47
C THR A 276 -20.95 -16.06 14.58
N TRP A 277 -19.67 -15.68 14.60
CA TRP A 277 -19.12 -14.76 15.60
C TRP A 277 -19.48 -13.29 15.36
N LEU A 278 -19.91 -12.89 14.15
CA LEU A 278 -20.44 -11.54 13.88
C LEU A 278 -21.68 -11.22 14.72
N ARG A 279 -22.47 -12.24 15.08
CA ARG A 279 -23.72 -12.10 15.85
C ARG A 279 -23.55 -12.43 17.34
N HIS A 280 -22.32 -12.36 17.85
CA HIS A 280 -22.04 -12.68 19.23
C HIS A 280 -22.59 -11.61 20.19
N LYS A 281 -22.86 -11.99 21.45
CA LYS A 281 -23.42 -11.10 22.49
C LYS A 281 -22.49 -9.93 22.85
N SER A 282 -21.19 -10.09 22.64
CA SER A 282 -20.17 -9.09 22.98
C SER A 282 -19.76 -8.28 21.76
N GLU A 283 -19.92 -6.94 21.83
CA GLU A 283 -19.52 -5.99 20.80
C GLU A 283 -18.05 -6.16 20.36
N MET A 284 -17.15 -6.51 21.29
CA MET A 284 -15.72 -6.71 21.01
C MET A 284 -15.46 -7.83 20.01
N VAL A 285 -16.22 -8.93 20.10
CA VAL A 285 -16.08 -10.08 19.18
C VAL A 285 -16.61 -9.70 17.81
N ASN A 286 -17.74 -8.99 17.76
CA ASN A 286 -18.37 -8.56 16.51
C ASN A 286 -17.44 -7.62 15.73
N PHE A 287 -16.77 -6.67 16.41
CA PHE A 287 -15.80 -5.78 15.76
C PHE A 287 -14.57 -6.51 15.21
N GLU A 288 -14.00 -7.46 15.98
CA GLU A 288 -12.85 -8.22 15.51
C GLU A 288 -13.24 -9.15 14.35
N ALA A 289 -14.41 -9.78 14.41
CA ALA A 289 -14.93 -10.64 13.34
C ALA A 289 -15.20 -9.82 12.06
N ALA A 290 -15.87 -8.67 12.17
CA ALA A 290 -16.10 -7.78 11.05
C ALA A 290 -14.78 -7.28 10.44
N LYS A 291 -13.81 -6.89 11.28
CA LYS A 291 -12.48 -6.50 10.82
C LYS A 291 -11.76 -7.65 10.11
N ALA A 292 -11.82 -8.86 10.65
CA ALA A 292 -11.21 -10.05 10.04
C ALA A 292 -11.81 -10.33 8.66
N ILE A 293 -13.14 -10.29 8.53
CA ILE A 293 -13.84 -10.49 7.25
C ILE A 293 -13.45 -9.39 6.26
N CYS A 294 -13.49 -8.12 6.66
CA CYS A 294 -13.14 -6.99 5.77
C CYS A 294 -11.66 -6.98 5.32
N ASN A 295 -10.76 -7.65 6.03
CA ASN A 295 -9.33 -7.67 5.70
C ASN A 295 -8.92 -8.84 4.78
N VAL A 296 -9.81 -9.79 4.49
CA VAL A 296 -9.47 -10.91 3.59
C VAL A 296 -9.38 -10.40 2.14
N PRO A 297 -8.34 -10.76 1.37
CA PRO A 297 -8.15 -10.26 -0.01
C PRO A 297 -9.31 -10.60 -0.97
N ASP A 298 -9.84 -11.83 -0.92
CA ASP A 298 -10.84 -12.32 -1.89
C ASP A 298 -12.29 -12.32 -1.36
N VAL A 299 -12.66 -11.29 -0.59
CA VAL A 299 -14.00 -11.23 0.04
C VAL A 299 -15.09 -11.04 -1.02
N SER A 300 -16.09 -11.92 -1.00
CA SER A 300 -17.28 -11.77 -1.84
C SER A 300 -18.21 -10.67 -1.32
N ASP A 301 -18.98 -10.05 -2.20
CA ASP A 301 -19.86 -8.94 -1.81
C ASP A 301 -20.96 -9.37 -0.82
N ALA A 302 -21.39 -10.64 -0.89
CA ALA A 302 -22.35 -11.21 0.07
C ALA A 302 -21.76 -11.37 1.48
N GLU A 303 -20.50 -11.81 1.59
CA GLU A 303 -19.78 -11.92 2.87
C GLU A 303 -19.53 -10.54 3.49
N ALA A 304 -19.12 -9.56 2.66
CA ALA A 304 -18.93 -8.19 3.09
C ALA A 304 -20.24 -7.53 3.56
N ALA A 305 -21.36 -7.81 2.89
CA ALA A 305 -22.66 -7.20 3.21
C ALA A 305 -23.12 -7.50 4.65
N GLN A 306 -22.92 -8.73 5.15
CA GLN A 306 -23.27 -9.09 6.53
C GLN A 306 -22.40 -8.34 7.55
N ALA A 307 -21.08 -8.25 7.31
CA ALA A 307 -20.17 -7.50 8.16
C ALA A 307 -20.52 -6.00 8.17
N ILE A 308 -20.82 -5.42 7.01
CA ILE A 308 -21.22 -4.01 6.88
C ILE A 308 -22.54 -3.75 7.62
N HIS A 309 -23.55 -4.62 7.50
CA HIS A 309 -24.83 -4.46 8.20
C HIS A 309 -24.66 -4.45 9.73
N VAL A 310 -23.77 -5.29 10.26
CA VAL A 310 -23.45 -5.28 11.70
C VAL A 310 -22.74 -3.98 12.09
N LEU A 311 -21.77 -3.52 11.29
CA LEU A 311 -21.09 -2.24 11.52
C LEU A 311 -22.04 -1.04 11.43
N GLN A 312 -23.01 -1.07 10.50
CA GLN A 312 -24.04 -0.05 10.33
C GLN A 312 -24.90 0.10 11.58
N SER A 313 -25.33 -1.02 12.18
CA SER A 313 -26.02 -1.01 13.48
C SER A 313 -25.20 -0.33 14.58
N PHE A 314 -23.87 -0.48 14.56
CA PHE A 314 -22.99 0.18 15.52
C PHE A 314 -22.78 1.69 15.28
N LEU A 315 -23.04 2.22 14.08
CA LEU A 315 -22.95 3.67 13.80
C LEU A 315 -24.05 4.46 14.53
N THR A 316 -25.22 3.84 14.75
CA THR A 316 -26.36 4.46 15.46
C THR A 316 -26.28 4.31 16.99
N SER A 317 -25.33 3.51 17.51
CA SER A 317 -25.14 3.27 18.95
C SER A 317 -24.86 4.57 19.73
N PRO A 318 -25.43 4.81 20.91
CA PRO A 318 -25.17 6.03 21.69
C PRO A 318 -23.72 6.17 22.19
N ARG A 319 -22.91 5.10 22.13
CA ARG A 319 -21.53 5.10 22.64
C ARG A 319 -20.54 5.59 21.57
N ALA A 320 -19.85 6.69 21.84
CA ALA A 320 -18.85 7.26 20.93
C ALA A 320 -17.72 6.28 20.54
N VAL A 321 -17.26 5.44 21.47
CA VAL A 321 -16.20 4.45 21.21
C VAL A 321 -16.66 3.38 20.20
N THR A 322 -17.90 2.91 20.34
CA THR A 322 -18.52 1.93 19.43
C THR A 322 -18.68 2.54 18.02
N LYS A 323 -19.18 3.78 17.92
CA LYS A 323 -19.28 4.51 16.64
C LYS A 323 -17.90 4.68 15.97
N PHE A 324 -16.90 5.11 16.74
CA PHE A 324 -15.54 5.32 16.25
C PHE A 324 -14.90 4.04 15.71
N ALA A 325 -15.06 2.92 16.43
CA ALA A 325 -14.55 1.62 15.97
C ALA A 325 -15.23 1.18 14.67
N ALA A 326 -16.56 1.34 14.57
CA ALA A 326 -17.32 0.99 13.39
C ALA A 326 -16.89 1.80 12.16
N ILE A 327 -16.87 3.13 12.26
CA ILE A 327 -16.50 4.00 11.12
C ILE A 327 -15.05 3.78 10.69
N ARG A 328 -14.14 3.49 11.62
CA ARG A 328 -12.73 3.23 11.29
C ARG A 328 -12.56 1.94 10.47
N ILE A 329 -13.34 0.89 10.78
CA ILE A 329 -13.32 -0.36 10.00
C ILE A 329 -13.93 -0.12 8.62
N LEU A 330 -15.06 0.58 8.54
CA LEU A 330 -15.71 0.92 7.26
C LEU A 330 -14.80 1.80 6.38
N HIS A 331 -14.12 2.79 6.95
CA HIS A 331 -13.15 3.62 6.24
C HIS A 331 -12.00 2.81 5.62
N ALA A 332 -11.46 1.85 6.39
CA ALA A 332 -10.41 0.96 5.90
C ALA A 332 -10.93 0.09 4.75
N PHE A 333 -12.11 -0.50 4.91
CA PHE A 333 -12.73 -1.35 3.89
C PHE A 333 -13.13 -0.58 2.62
N ALA A 334 -13.61 0.66 2.76
CA ALA A 334 -13.95 1.55 1.65
C ALA A 334 -12.74 1.88 0.77
N SER A 335 -11.51 1.69 1.26
CA SER A 335 -10.29 1.87 0.45
C SER A 335 -10.03 0.68 -0.48
N PHE A 336 -10.63 -0.48 -0.21
CA PHE A 336 -10.53 -1.69 -1.04
C PHE A 336 -11.76 -1.88 -1.93
N LYS A 337 -12.96 -1.83 -1.36
CA LYS A 337 -14.24 -1.97 -2.07
C LYS A 337 -15.23 -0.86 -1.68
N PRO A 338 -15.14 0.34 -2.31
CA PRO A 338 -16.06 1.45 -2.02
C PRO A 338 -17.53 1.10 -2.29
N GLN A 339 -17.81 0.31 -3.34
CA GLN A 339 -19.18 0.00 -3.79
C GLN A 339 -20.01 -0.72 -2.72
N ALA A 340 -19.41 -1.67 -2.00
CA ALA A 340 -20.09 -2.43 -0.96
C ALA A 340 -20.55 -1.54 0.23
N VAL A 341 -19.86 -0.44 0.52
CA VAL A 341 -20.13 0.44 1.67
C VAL A 341 -21.28 1.43 1.41
N HIS A 342 -21.77 1.56 0.17
CA HIS A 342 -22.79 2.54 -0.19
C HIS A 342 -24.09 2.42 0.61
N SER A 343 -24.45 1.20 1.03
CA SER A 343 -25.62 0.94 1.88
C SER A 343 -25.57 1.64 3.24
N ALA A 344 -24.36 1.90 3.76
CA ALA A 344 -24.13 2.55 5.04
C ALA A 344 -23.99 4.09 4.93
N ASN A 345 -23.94 4.66 3.72
CA ASN A 345 -23.73 6.09 3.51
C ASN A 345 -24.71 6.99 4.28
N PRO A 346 -26.04 6.72 4.33
CA PRO A 346 -26.98 7.57 5.06
C PRO A 346 -26.68 7.66 6.56
N ASP A 347 -26.26 6.54 7.18
CA ASP A 347 -25.88 6.52 8.60
C ASP A 347 -24.53 7.20 8.84
N ILE A 348 -23.61 7.12 7.87
CA ILE A 348 -22.32 7.82 7.94
C ILE A 348 -22.52 9.33 7.79
N GLU A 349 -23.45 9.80 6.94
CA GLU A 349 -23.78 11.22 6.79
C GLU A 349 -24.26 11.84 8.13
N ALA A 350 -25.06 11.09 8.89
CA ALA A 350 -25.51 11.52 10.22
C ALA A 350 -24.35 11.69 11.23
N LEU A 351 -23.17 11.12 10.96
CA LEU A 351 -22.00 11.25 11.81
C LEU A 351 -21.15 12.48 11.52
N ILE A 352 -21.40 13.22 10.43
CA ILE A 352 -20.67 14.45 10.10
C ILE A 352 -20.93 15.53 11.17
N SER A 353 -22.15 15.64 11.67
CA SER A 353 -22.54 16.61 12.71
C SER A 353 -22.21 16.16 14.13
N ASN A 354 -21.42 15.09 14.30
CA ASN A 354 -21.10 14.54 15.61
C ASN A 354 -20.13 15.45 16.39
N SER A 355 -20.40 15.63 17.68
CA SER A 355 -19.52 16.35 18.62
C SER A 355 -18.06 15.87 18.63
N ASN A 356 -17.81 14.58 18.36
CA ASN A 356 -16.46 14.05 18.29
C ASN A 356 -15.86 14.23 16.89
N ARG A 357 -14.92 15.17 16.78
CA ARG A 357 -14.21 15.51 15.54
C ARG A 357 -13.57 14.31 14.86
N SER A 358 -12.99 13.37 15.61
CA SER A 358 -12.36 12.18 15.00
C SER A 358 -13.38 11.31 14.26
N ILE A 359 -14.63 11.22 14.76
CA ILE A 359 -15.71 10.47 14.11
C ILE A 359 -16.17 11.22 12.84
N ALA A 360 -16.37 12.53 12.94
CA ALA A 360 -16.76 13.37 11.81
C ALA A 360 -15.72 13.34 10.69
N THR A 361 -14.43 13.42 11.03
CA THR A 361 -13.30 13.27 10.11
C THR A 361 -13.35 11.95 9.35
N PHE A 362 -13.46 10.81 10.05
CA PHE A 362 -13.56 9.51 9.37
C PHE A 362 -14.85 9.35 8.56
N ALA A 363 -15.96 9.97 8.99
CA ALA A 363 -17.20 9.97 8.24
C ALA A 363 -17.04 10.71 6.91
N ILE A 364 -16.48 11.92 6.93
CA ILE A 364 -16.21 12.73 5.74
C ILE A 364 -15.27 12.00 4.77
N THR A 365 -14.13 11.49 5.25
CA THR A 365 -13.18 10.79 4.36
C THR A 365 -13.76 9.51 3.78
N THR A 366 -14.61 8.80 4.53
CA THR A 366 -15.30 7.61 4.02
C THR A 366 -16.31 8.01 2.95
N LEU A 367 -17.13 9.04 3.17
CA LEU A 367 -18.13 9.51 2.21
C LEU A 367 -17.52 10.09 0.94
N LEU A 368 -16.33 10.69 1.02
CA LEU A 368 -15.61 11.13 -0.18
C LEU A 368 -15.13 9.94 -1.03
N LYS A 369 -14.81 8.79 -0.41
CA LYS A 369 -14.44 7.55 -1.10
C LYS A 369 -15.66 6.79 -1.65
N THR A 370 -16.76 6.78 -0.91
CA THR A 370 -18.00 6.05 -1.24
C THR A 370 -19.08 6.92 -1.87
N GLY A 371 -18.75 8.17 -2.22
CA GLY A 371 -19.69 9.16 -2.74
C GLY A 371 -20.24 8.77 -4.11
N ASN A 372 -21.54 8.99 -4.31
CA ASN A 372 -22.23 8.85 -5.59
C ASN A 372 -22.63 10.23 -6.12
N GLU A 373 -22.98 10.33 -7.40
CA GLU A 373 -23.31 11.61 -8.05
C GLU A 373 -24.44 12.38 -7.34
N ALA A 374 -25.39 11.65 -6.72
CA ALA A 374 -26.53 12.23 -6.01
C ALA A 374 -26.19 12.81 -4.63
N SER A 375 -25.15 12.29 -3.95
CA SER A 375 -24.76 12.73 -2.61
C SER A 375 -23.73 13.85 -2.61
N VAL A 376 -23.01 14.08 -3.73
CA VAL A 376 -21.96 15.10 -3.84
C VAL A 376 -22.43 16.48 -3.38
N ASP A 377 -23.57 16.96 -3.90
CA ASP A 377 -24.07 18.31 -3.60
C ASP A 377 -24.40 18.50 -2.10
N ARG A 378 -24.88 17.44 -1.45
CA ARG A 378 -25.20 17.44 -0.02
C ARG A 378 -23.93 17.40 0.83
N LEU A 379 -22.99 16.55 0.43
CA LEU A 379 -21.70 16.37 1.08
C LEU A 379 -20.90 17.68 1.07
N MET A 380 -20.82 18.36 -0.08
CA MET A 380 -20.09 19.64 -0.19
C MET A 380 -20.64 20.70 0.79
N LYS A 381 -21.97 20.84 0.89
CA LYS A 381 -22.61 21.79 1.82
C LYS A 381 -22.30 21.49 3.29
N GLN A 382 -22.24 20.21 3.67
CA GLN A 382 -21.95 19.81 5.05
C GLN A 382 -20.47 19.96 5.41
N ILE A 383 -19.56 19.73 4.45
CA ILE A 383 -18.12 19.86 4.68
C ILE A 383 -17.70 21.32 4.86
N SER A 384 -18.32 22.28 4.14
CA SER A 384 -17.90 23.70 4.20
C SER A 384 -17.84 24.26 5.63
N GLY A 385 -18.83 23.96 6.47
CA GLY A 385 -18.84 24.40 7.87
C GLY A 385 -17.76 23.72 8.74
N PHE A 386 -17.34 22.51 8.38
CA PHE A 386 -16.33 21.74 9.11
C PHE A 386 -14.90 22.18 8.79
N MET A 387 -14.65 22.72 7.59
CA MET A 387 -13.31 23.12 7.12
C MET A 387 -12.64 24.16 8.02
N ALA A 388 -13.40 25.06 8.63
CA ALA A 388 -12.85 26.10 9.51
C ALA A 388 -12.28 25.56 10.83
N GLU A 389 -12.73 24.38 11.28
CA GLU A 389 -12.39 23.85 12.62
C GLU A 389 -11.27 22.80 12.62
N ILE A 390 -10.71 22.48 11.45
CA ILE A 390 -9.75 21.39 11.25
C ILE A 390 -8.34 21.88 10.92
N THR A 391 -7.36 20.99 11.11
CA THR A 391 -5.95 21.25 10.78
C THR A 391 -5.72 21.23 9.27
N ASP A 392 -4.71 21.96 8.82
CA ASP A 392 -4.37 22.07 7.39
C ASP A 392 -4.00 20.72 6.75
N GLU A 393 -3.33 19.81 7.49
CA GLU A 393 -3.06 18.44 7.02
C GLU A 393 -4.34 17.68 6.63
N PHE A 394 -5.40 17.85 7.43
CA PHE A 394 -6.67 17.19 7.17
C PHE A 394 -7.43 17.88 6.03
N LYS A 395 -7.36 19.21 5.94
CA LYS A 395 -7.92 19.96 4.81
C LYS A 395 -7.29 19.52 3.48
N ILE A 396 -5.96 19.30 3.44
CA ILE A 396 -5.25 18.79 2.25
C ILE A 396 -5.84 17.44 1.81
N THR A 397 -6.06 16.52 2.75
CA THR A 397 -6.64 15.20 2.45
C THR A 397 -8.05 15.32 1.86
N ILE A 398 -8.88 16.23 2.38
CA ILE A 398 -10.22 16.50 1.83
C ILE A 398 -10.12 17.05 0.41
N VAL A 399 -9.23 18.02 0.17
CA VAL A 399 -9.03 18.64 -1.14
C VAL A 399 -8.58 17.60 -2.17
N GLU A 400 -7.64 16.72 -1.82
CA GLU A 400 -7.20 15.62 -2.70
C GLU A 400 -8.35 14.66 -3.02
N ALA A 401 -9.19 14.34 -2.05
CA ALA A 401 -10.35 13.48 -2.30
C ALA A 401 -11.41 14.17 -3.18
N ILE A 402 -11.64 15.48 -3.01
CA ILE A 402 -12.55 16.27 -3.85
C ILE A 402 -12.00 16.38 -5.28
N ARG A 403 -10.69 16.56 -5.45
CA ARG A 403 -10.02 16.54 -6.76
C ARG A 403 -10.31 15.24 -7.51
N THR A 404 -10.16 14.09 -6.86
CA THR A 404 -10.50 12.79 -7.45
C THR A 404 -11.99 12.67 -7.76
N LEU A 405 -12.86 13.20 -6.89
CA LEU A 405 -14.30 13.20 -7.11
C LEU A 405 -14.71 14.06 -8.32
N CYS A 406 -14.07 15.21 -8.53
CA CYS A 406 -14.28 16.07 -9.71
C CYS A 406 -13.93 15.33 -11.00
N MET A 407 -12.83 14.56 -10.98
CA MET A 407 -12.39 13.75 -12.10
C MET A 407 -13.35 12.58 -12.39
N LYS A 408 -13.96 12.02 -11.34
CA LYS A 408 -14.89 10.89 -11.43
C LYS A 408 -16.31 11.31 -11.86
N PHE A 409 -16.78 12.50 -11.45
CA PHE A 409 -18.12 13.00 -11.77
C PHE A 409 -18.07 14.42 -12.39
N PRO A 410 -17.66 14.56 -13.67
CA PRO A 410 -17.50 15.87 -14.33
C PRO A 410 -18.81 16.68 -14.44
N SER A 411 -19.97 16.02 -14.46
CA SER A 411 -21.30 16.66 -14.51
C SER A 411 -21.58 17.56 -13.31
N LYS A 412 -20.99 17.27 -12.14
CA LYS A 412 -21.19 17.99 -10.87
C LYS A 412 -20.05 18.96 -10.54
N GLN A 413 -19.17 19.24 -11.50
CA GLN A 413 -17.96 20.05 -11.30
C GLN A 413 -18.26 21.46 -10.75
N ALA A 414 -19.35 22.11 -11.16
CA ALA A 414 -19.67 23.48 -10.75
C ALA A 414 -19.85 23.64 -9.22
N GLY A 415 -20.53 22.67 -8.57
CA GLY A 415 -20.71 22.67 -7.12
C GLY A 415 -19.39 22.45 -6.36
N MET A 416 -18.53 21.59 -6.90
CA MET A 416 -17.20 21.31 -6.34
C MET A 416 -16.22 22.47 -6.56
N LEU A 417 -16.29 23.15 -7.71
CA LEU A 417 -15.51 24.34 -8.01
C LEU A 417 -15.87 25.51 -7.08
N THR A 418 -17.17 25.72 -6.84
CA THR A 418 -17.66 26.73 -5.88
C THR A 418 -17.12 26.45 -4.47
N PHE A 419 -17.04 25.17 -4.08
CA PHE A 419 -16.44 24.78 -2.81
C PHE A 419 -14.93 25.08 -2.77
N LEU A 420 -14.18 24.69 -3.80
CA LEU A 420 -12.73 24.93 -3.90
C LEU A 420 -12.40 26.43 -3.91
N SER A 421 -13.19 27.26 -4.61
CA SER A 421 -13.00 28.71 -4.64
C SER A 421 -13.33 29.37 -3.30
N GLY A 422 -14.36 28.88 -2.59
CA GLY A 422 -14.68 29.32 -1.23
C GLY A 422 -13.52 29.09 -0.26
N ILE A 423 -13.01 27.86 -0.18
CA ILE A 423 -11.90 27.54 0.72
C ILE A 423 -10.57 28.17 0.29
N LEU A 424 -10.43 28.55 -0.99
CA LEU A 424 -9.28 29.29 -1.49
C LEU A 424 -9.25 30.74 -0.99
N ARG A 425 -10.40 31.33 -0.64
CA ARG A 425 -10.48 32.68 -0.05
C ARG A 425 -10.28 32.71 1.47
N ASP A 426 -10.60 31.62 2.16
CA ASP A 426 -10.46 31.54 3.63
C ASP A 426 -8.98 31.62 4.09
N GLU A 427 -8.71 31.87 5.36
CA GLU A 427 -7.32 31.80 5.87
C GLU A 427 -6.77 30.36 5.86
N GLY A 428 -5.49 30.19 5.50
CA GLY A 428 -4.84 28.88 5.55
C GLY A 428 -3.36 28.89 5.17
N GLY A 429 -2.64 27.85 5.56
CA GLY A 429 -1.21 27.71 5.27
C GLY A 429 -0.89 27.47 3.79
N TYR A 430 0.37 27.69 3.43
CA TYR A 430 0.87 27.54 2.06
C TYR A 430 0.59 26.15 1.44
N GLU A 431 0.81 25.07 2.19
CA GLU A 431 0.64 23.70 1.66
C GLU A 431 -0.83 23.38 1.34
N PHE A 432 -1.75 23.83 2.20
CA PHE A 432 -3.17 23.72 1.95
C PHE A 432 -3.60 24.51 0.71
N LYS A 433 -3.21 25.78 0.60
CA LYS A 433 -3.52 26.62 -0.56
C LYS A 433 -2.92 26.06 -1.84
N ARG A 434 -1.70 25.54 -1.78
CA ARG A 434 -1.07 24.83 -2.89
C ARG A 434 -1.92 23.64 -3.34
N ALA A 435 -2.38 22.78 -2.43
CA ALA A 435 -3.20 21.63 -2.79
C ALA A 435 -4.51 22.04 -3.47
N VAL A 436 -5.16 23.12 -3.02
CA VAL A 436 -6.38 23.67 -3.65
C VAL A 436 -6.08 24.16 -5.07
N VAL A 437 -5.02 24.96 -5.25
CA VAL A 437 -4.62 25.51 -6.55
C VAL A 437 -4.25 24.39 -7.53
N GLU A 438 -3.50 23.37 -7.09
CA GLU A 438 -3.17 22.21 -7.93
C GLU A 438 -4.43 21.47 -8.36
N SER A 439 -5.40 21.30 -7.46
CA SER A 439 -6.67 20.66 -7.79
C SER A 439 -7.43 21.45 -8.86
N MET A 440 -7.47 22.79 -8.74
CA MET A 440 -8.06 23.67 -9.77
C MET A 440 -7.30 23.58 -11.10
N PHE A 441 -5.97 23.39 -11.08
CA PHE A 441 -5.18 23.20 -12.31
C PHE A 441 -5.59 21.92 -13.04
N ASP A 442 -5.85 20.83 -12.31
CA ASP A 442 -6.34 19.60 -12.96
C ASP A 442 -7.76 19.75 -13.49
N LEU A 443 -8.63 20.50 -12.80
CA LEU A 443 -9.98 20.79 -13.32
C LEU A 443 -9.88 21.50 -14.68
N ILE A 444 -9.00 22.50 -14.82
CA ILE A 444 -8.75 23.20 -16.10
C ILE A 444 -8.23 22.24 -17.17
N LYS A 445 -7.32 21.33 -16.81
CA LYS A 445 -6.67 20.39 -17.74
C LYS A 445 -7.62 19.29 -18.22
N PHE A 446 -8.44 18.74 -17.33
CA PHE A 446 -9.21 17.51 -17.61
C PHE A 446 -10.72 17.72 -17.73
N VAL A 447 -11.26 18.88 -17.32
CA VAL A 447 -12.69 19.19 -17.40
C VAL A 447 -12.88 20.53 -18.14
N PRO A 448 -12.98 20.51 -19.49
CA PRO A 448 -13.03 21.72 -20.31
C PRO A 448 -14.17 22.68 -19.94
N GLY A 449 -15.32 22.14 -19.51
CA GLY A 449 -16.49 22.94 -19.11
C GLY A 449 -16.29 23.79 -17.85
N SER A 450 -15.24 23.55 -17.06
CA SER A 450 -14.92 24.30 -15.84
C SER A 450 -13.92 25.44 -16.07
N LYS A 451 -13.32 25.50 -17.26
CA LYS A 451 -12.10 26.26 -17.54
C LYS A 451 -12.24 27.76 -17.28
N GLU A 452 -13.27 28.40 -17.83
CA GLU A 452 -13.45 29.85 -17.72
C GLU A 452 -13.73 30.29 -16.28
N GLU A 453 -14.61 29.57 -15.59
CA GLU A 453 -14.99 29.85 -14.20
C GLU A 453 -13.79 29.64 -13.26
N THR A 454 -13.05 28.55 -13.44
CA THR A 454 -11.84 28.25 -12.65
C THR A 454 -10.75 29.29 -12.87
N LEU A 455 -10.51 29.72 -14.11
CA LEU A 455 -9.56 30.79 -14.42
C LEU A 455 -9.99 32.12 -13.79
N SER A 456 -11.29 32.44 -13.79
CA SER A 456 -11.81 33.66 -13.15
C SER A 456 -11.54 33.66 -11.64
N HIS A 457 -11.81 32.55 -10.94
CA HIS A 457 -11.53 32.43 -9.51
C HIS A 457 -10.03 32.51 -9.17
N LEU A 458 -9.18 31.93 -10.01
CA LEU A 458 -7.72 32.05 -9.86
C LEU A 458 -7.25 33.49 -10.08
N CYS A 459 -7.86 34.23 -11.01
CA CYS A 459 -7.56 35.65 -11.25
C CYS A 459 -7.95 36.54 -10.08
N GLU A 460 -9.09 36.27 -9.44
CA GLU A 460 -9.51 36.96 -8.21
C GLU A 460 -8.54 36.64 -7.05
N PHE A 461 -8.15 35.37 -6.89
CA PHE A 461 -7.25 34.97 -5.81
C PHE A 461 -5.87 35.62 -5.90
N ILE A 462 -5.30 35.78 -7.10
CA ILE A 462 -4.00 36.46 -7.25
C ILE A 462 -4.06 37.95 -6.91
N GLU A 463 -5.24 38.57 -6.77
CA GLU A 463 -5.33 39.99 -6.41
C GLU A 463 -4.85 40.28 -4.99
N ASP A 464 -5.16 39.37 -4.07
CA ASP A 464 -4.86 39.47 -2.63
C ASP A 464 -4.03 38.26 -2.15
N CYS A 465 -3.21 37.66 -3.03
CA CYS A 465 -2.43 36.47 -2.70
C CYS A 465 -1.17 36.83 -1.91
N GLU A 466 -1.12 36.40 -0.65
CA GLU A 466 0.06 36.60 0.22
C GLU A 466 1.27 35.73 -0.19
N PHE A 467 1.04 34.66 -0.97
CA PHE A 467 2.06 33.66 -1.30
C PHE A 467 2.66 33.87 -2.69
N THR A 468 3.84 34.49 -2.75
CA THR A 468 4.59 34.73 -4.00
C THR A 468 4.74 33.48 -4.88
N LYS A 469 5.07 32.33 -4.31
CA LYS A 469 5.23 31.07 -5.07
C LYS A 469 3.94 30.61 -5.75
N LEU A 470 2.78 30.83 -5.11
CA LEU A 470 1.49 30.47 -5.71
C LEU A 470 1.11 31.47 -6.81
N ALA A 471 1.29 32.77 -6.57
CA ALA A 471 1.04 33.81 -7.57
C ALA A 471 1.82 33.55 -8.86
N VAL A 472 3.12 33.22 -8.77
CA VAL A 472 3.96 32.88 -9.93
C VAL A 472 3.41 31.68 -10.71
N ARG A 473 2.98 30.61 -10.02
CA ARG A 473 2.44 29.41 -10.69
C ARG A 473 1.09 29.67 -11.35
N ILE A 474 0.22 30.44 -10.70
CA ILE A 474 -1.08 30.81 -11.27
C ILE A 474 -0.89 31.72 -12.48
N LEU A 475 0.00 32.71 -12.41
CA LEU A 475 0.35 33.57 -13.55
C LEU A 475 0.89 32.78 -14.73
N HIS A 476 1.73 31.78 -14.47
CA HIS A 476 2.21 30.88 -15.53
C HIS A 476 1.05 30.16 -16.22
N LEU A 477 0.10 29.59 -15.45
CA LEU A 477 -1.06 28.91 -16.01
C LEU A 477 -1.96 29.87 -16.81
N ILE A 478 -2.24 31.07 -16.28
CA ILE A 478 -3.02 32.10 -16.99
C ILE A 478 -2.32 32.47 -18.31
N GLY A 479 -1.00 32.57 -18.33
CA GLY A 479 -0.23 32.82 -19.55
C GLY A 479 -0.35 31.71 -20.60
N VAL A 480 -0.54 30.46 -20.19
CA VAL A 480 -0.67 29.30 -21.11
C VAL A 480 -2.11 29.15 -21.60
N GLU A 481 -3.09 29.25 -20.70
CA GLU A 481 -4.49 28.93 -20.99
C GLU A 481 -5.34 30.15 -21.33
N GLY A 482 -4.98 31.33 -20.81
CA GLY A 482 -5.69 32.59 -21.03
C GLY A 482 -5.74 33.04 -22.51
N PRO A 483 -4.66 32.94 -23.31
CA PRO A 483 -4.71 33.26 -24.74
C PRO A 483 -5.66 32.36 -25.55
N LYS A 484 -5.94 31.14 -25.06
CA LYS A 484 -6.83 30.17 -25.71
C LYS A 484 -8.32 30.41 -25.38
N THR A 485 -8.63 31.36 -24.50
CA THR A 485 -10.02 31.67 -24.11
C THR A 485 -10.67 32.62 -25.11
N PRO A 486 -12.01 32.65 -25.21
CA PRO A 486 -12.72 33.54 -26.14
C PRO A 486 -12.58 35.03 -25.80
N GLN A 487 -12.22 35.40 -24.56
CA GLN A 487 -12.02 36.80 -24.14
C GLN A 487 -10.66 37.02 -23.43
N PRO A 488 -9.53 37.06 -24.18
CA PRO A 488 -8.19 37.21 -23.59
C PRO A 488 -7.98 38.53 -22.83
N THR A 489 -8.62 39.62 -23.27
CA THR A 489 -8.46 40.97 -22.72
C THR A 489 -8.81 41.07 -21.24
N LYS A 490 -9.76 40.25 -20.75
CA LYS A 490 -10.13 40.19 -19.32
C LYS A 490 -8.93 39.81 -18.46
N TYR A 491 -8.16 38.81 -18.88
CA TYR A 491 -7.03 38.26 -18.13
C TYR A 491 -5.82 39.19 -18.12
N ILE A 492 -5.60 39.93 -19.21
CA ILE A 492 -4.50 40.92 -19.32
C ILE A 492 -4.58 41.97 -18.21
N ARG A 493 -5.79 42.42 -17.85
CA ARG A 493 -6.00 43.39 -16.77
C ARG A 493 -5.50 42.86 -15.42
N TYR A 494 -5.83 41.61 -15.08
CA TYR A 494 -5.39 40.98 -13.83
C TYR A 494 -3.86 40.83 -13.77
N ILE A 495 -3.24 40.46 -14.89
CA ILE A 495 -1.78 40.34 -14.97
C ILE A 495 -1.11 41.72 -14.86
N TYR A 496 -1.64 42.73 -15.53
CA TYR A 496 -1.11 44.09 -15.49
C TYR A 496 -1.09 44.69 -14.09
N ASN A 497 -2.16 44.50 -13.31
CA ASN A 497 -2.22 44.97 -11.92
C ASN A 497 -1.06 44.40 -11.08
N ARG A 498 -0.65 43.14 -11.32
CA ARG A 498 0.47 42.48 -10.63
C ARG A 498 1.83 43.02 -11.07
N VAL A 499 1.98 43.42 -12.33
CA VAL A 499 3.22 44.07 -12.82
C VAL A 499 3.50 45.37 -12.08
N VAL A 500 2.47 46.07 -11.58
CA VAL A 500 2.68 47.37 -10.90
C VAL A 500 2.81 47.23 -9.39
N LEU A 501 2.01 46.37 -8.76
CA LEU A 501 1.79 46.38 -7.31
C LEU A 501 2.62 45.34 -6.54
N GLU A 502 3.27 44.40 -7.22
CA GLU A 502 3.89 43.23 -6.58
C GLU A 502 5.42 43.29 -6.52
N ASN A 503 6.01 42.30 -5.84
CA ASN A 503 7.45 42.12 -5.78
C ASN A 503 8.07 41.68 -7.13
N ALA A 504 9.39 41.82 -7.25
CA ALA A 504 10.14 41.53 -8.47
C ALA A 504 9.89 40.12 -9.06
N LEU A 505 9.79 39.09 -8.21
CA LEU A 505 9.55 37.71 -8.66
C LEU A 505 8.18 37.56 -9.33
N VAL A 506 7.13 38.16 -8.76
CA VAL A 506 5.79 38.15 -9.36
C VAL A 506 5.74 39.02 -10.61
N ARG A 507 6.38 40.19 -10.61
CA ARG A 507 6.48 41.06 -11.79
C ARG A 507 7.16 40.35 -12.96
N ALA A 508 8.27 39.66 -12.71
CA ALA A 508 9.00 38.90 -13.72
C ALA A 508 8.14 37.77 -14.32
N ALA A 509 7.37 37.06 -13.49
CA ALA A 509 6.42 36.04 -13.94
C ALA A 509 5.25 36.65 -14.75
N ALA A 510 4.74 37.80 -14.32
CA ALA A 510 3.67 38.53 -15.00
C ALA A 510 4.10 39.03 -16.38
N VAL A 511 5.34 39.51 -16.54
CA VAL A 511 5.93 39.88 -17.84
C VAL A 511 5.98 38.67 -18.78
N THR A 512 6.44 37.51 -18.31
CA THR A 512 6.44 36.28 -19.09
C THR A 512 5.01 35.83 -19.45
N ALA A 513 4.06 35.97 -18.53
CA ALA A 513 2.66 35.64 -18.79
C ALA A 513 2.07 36.57 -19.86
N LEU A 514 2.28 37.89 -19.76
CA LEU A 514 1.83 38.88 -20.76
C LEU A 514 2.42 38.61 -22.14
N ALA A 515 3.70 38.22 -22.22
CA ALA A 515 4.34 37.90 -23.48
C ALA A 515 3.61 36.80 -24.24
N LYS A 516 3.12 35.77 -23.54
CA LYS A 516 2.33 34.68 -24.15
C LYS A 516 0.98 35.13 -24.73
N PHE A 517 0.44 36.28 -24.29
CA PHE A 517 -0.75 36.90 -24.91
C PHE A 517 -0.41 37.73 -26.16
N GLY A 518 0.84 38.20 -26.30
CA GLY A 518 1.25 39.08 -27.39
C GLY A 518 1.95 38.36 -28.55
N VAL A 519 2.73 37.33 -28.24
CA VAL A 519 3.52 36.57 -29.23
C VAL A 519 2.62 35.48 -29.86
N GLY A 520 2.60 35.41 -31.19
CA GLY A 520 1.74 34.47 -31.95
C GLY A 520 0.23 34.82 -31.93
N GLN A 521 -0.14 36.01 -31.44
CA GLN A 521 -1.54 36.44 -31.38
C GLN A 521 -1.99 37.08 -32.71
N LYS A 522 -3.16 36.65 -33.21
CA LYS A 522 -3.74 37.12 -34.48
C LYS A 522 -4.49 38.44 -34.35
N ASP A 523 -4.96 38.77 -33.14
CA ASP A 523 -5.68 40.03 -32.86
C ASP A 523 -4.70 41.23 -32.74
N PRO A 524 -4.76 42.21 -33.67
CA PRO A 524 -3.87 43.38 -33.65
C PRO A 524 -4.05 44.28 -32.43
N GLU A 525 -5.26 44.38 -31.86
CA GLU A 525 -5.53 45.24 -30.71
C GLU A 525 -4.90 44.68 -29.43
N VAL A 526 -4.98 43.37 -29.24
CA VAL A 526 -4.35 42.66 -28.12
C VAL A 526 -2.83 42.75 -28.25
N LYS A 527 -2.28 42.51 -29.45
CA LYS A 527 -0.83 42.61 -29.72
C LYS A 527 -0.29 44.01 -29.43
N LYS A 528 -0.99 45.06 -29.88
CA LYS A 528 -0.62 46.46 -29.59
C LYS A 528 -0.69 46.78 -28.10
N SER A 529 -1.73 46.31 -27.42
CA SER A 529 -1.91 46.52 -25.98
C SER A 529 -0.76 45.88 -25.19
N VAL A 530 -0.44 44.61 -25.44
CA VAL A 530 0.67 43.90 -24.79
C VAL A 530 2.01 44.57 -25.09
N HIS A 531 2.25 45.00 -26.33
CA HIS A 531 3.49 45.71 -26.69
C HIS A 531 3.69 46.98 -25.84
N VAL A 532 2.65 47.81 -25.68
CA VAL A 532 2.72 49.01 -24.84
C VAL A 532 3.01 48.66 -23.38
N LEU A 533 2.38 47.60 -22.86
CA LEU A 533 2.60 47.18 -21.47
C LEU A 533 4.02 46.67 -21.23
N LEU A 534 4.55 45.83 -22.13
CA LEU A 534 5.91 45.31 -22.03
C LEU A 534 6.96 46.42 -22.22
N THR A 535 6.70 47.42 -23.09
CA THR A 535 7.61 48.56 -23.28
C THR A 535 7.80 49.34 -21.97
N ARG A 536 6.73 49.50 -21.18
CA ARG A 536 6.82 50.16 -19.85
C ARG A 536 7.64 49.36 -18.84
N CYS A 537 7.75 48.04 -19.01
CA CYS A 537 8.52 47.18 -18.10
C CYS A 537 10.04 47.29 -18.35
N LEU A 538 10.47 47.93 -19.44
CA LEU A 538 11.90 48.22 -19.69
C LEU A 538 12.49 49.20 -18.68
N ASP A 539 11.64 50.03 -18.07
CA ASP A 539 12.02 51.00 -17.04
C ASP A 539 11.83 50.46 -15.61
N ASP A 540 11.57 49.15 -15.42
CA ASP A 540 11.46 48.56 -14.09
C ASP A 540 12.78 48.70 -13.33
N THR A 541 12.73 48.78 -12.00
CA THR A 541 13.90 48.83 -11.13
C THR A 541 14.74 47.55 -11.14
N ASP A 542 14.09 46.41 -11.38
CA ASP A 542 14.69 45.08 -11.30
C ASP A 542 15.22 44.61 -12.67
N ASP A 543 16.41 44.02 -12.70
CA ASP A 543 17.07 43.58 -13.93
C ASP A 543 16.38 42.38 -14.59
N GLU A 544 15.97 41.37 -13.82
CA GLU A 544 15.23 40.20 -14.32
C GLU A 544 13.93 40.60 -15.05
N VAL A 545 13.20 41.58 -14.51
CA VAL A 545 11.97 42.09 -15.15
C VAL A 545 12.29 42.79 -16.47
N ARG A 546 13.31 43.66 -16.49
CA ARG A 546 13.74 44.38 -17.70
C ARG A 546 14.22 43.44 -18.80
N ASP A 547 15.04 42.46 -18.44
CA ASP A 547 15.63 41.50 -19.39
C ASP A 547 14.55 40.62 -20.03
N ARG A 548 13.60 40.13 -19.23
CA ARG A 548 12.42 39.41 -19.76
C ARG A 548 11.56 40.29 -20.64
N ALA A 549 11.35 41.55 -20.28
CA ALA A 549 10.56 42.47 -21.11
C ALA A 549 11.24 42.73 -22.47
N ALA A 550 12.56 43.00 -22.47
CA ALA A 550 13.34 43.22 -23.67
C ALA A 550 13.36 41.99 -24.59
N MET A 551 13.58 40.80 -24.03
CA MET A 551 13.57 39.54 -24.79
C MET A 551 12.20 39.28 -25.43
N ASN A 552 11.12 39.44 -24.67
CA ASN A 552 9.77 39.17 -25.17
C ASN A 552 9.30 40.21 -26.20
N LEU A 553 9.68 41.49 -26.05
CA LEU A 553 9.41 42.52 -27.07
C LEU A 553 10.10 42.21 -28.39
N ARG A 554 11.34 41.71 -28.33
CA ARG A 554 12.06 41.28 -29.53
C ARG A 554 11.37 40.07 -30.16
N LEU A 555 10.96 39.08 -29.36
CA LEU A 555 10.25 37.90 -29.86
C LEU A 555 8.91 38.25 -30.53
N MET A 556 8.22 39.32 -30.08
CA MET A 556 6.99 39.81 -30.73
C MET A 556 7.20 40.45 -32.11
N GLN A 557 8.43 40.85 -32.43
CA GLN A 557 8.82 41.47 -33.71
C GLN A 557 9.35 40.44 -34.73
N GLU A 558 9.78 39.27 -34.27
CA GLU A 558 10.23 38.16 -35.11
C GLU A 558 9.05 37.46 -35.81
N GLU A 559 9.37 36.61 -36.80
CA GLU A 559 8.36 35.83 -37.53
C GLU A 559 7.61 34.85 -36.61
N ASP A 560 6.31 34.68 -36.89
CA ASP A 560 5.40 33.88 -36.04
C ASP A 560 5.88 32.44 -35.86
N ASP A 561 6.55 31.83 -36.84
CA ASP A 561 7.08 30.46 -36.75
C ASP A 561 8.19 30.31 -35.70
N ILE A 562 9.08 31.31 -35.57
CA ILE A 562 10.17 31.30 -34.59
C ILE A 562 9.61 31.61 -33.20
N ALA A 563 8.69 32.56 -33.14
CA ALA A 563 7.96 32.96 -31.94
C ALA A 563 7.14 31.80 -31.35
N GLU A 564 6.42 31.05 -32.18
CA GLU A 564 5.62 29.91 -31.75
C GLU A 564 6.49 28.77 -31.21
N ARG A 565 7.63 28.45 -31.84
CA ARG A 565 8.56 27.42 -31.34
C ARG A 565 9.13 27.74 -29.96
N PHE A 566 9.38 29.02 -29.67
CA PHE A 566 9.89 29.46 -28.37
C PHE A 566 8.85 29.40 -27.25
N ILE A 567 7.57 29.57 -27.58
CA ILE A 567 6.48 29.64 -26.59
C ILE A 567 5.74 28.31 -26.43
N LYS A 568 5.43 27.65 -27.55
CA LYS A 568 4.81 26.32 -27.61
C LYS A 568 5.90 25.27 -27.69
N ASN A 569 6.76 25.20 -26.68
CA ASN A 569 7.65 24.04 -26.56
C ASN A 569 6.81 22.86 -26.03
N ASP A 570 6.11 22.18 -26.94
CA ASP A 570 5.20 21.05 -26.67
C ASP A 570 5.94 19.76 -26.26
N SER A 571 7.26 19.85 -26.11
CA SER A 571 8.15 18.73 -25.88
C SER A 571 8.94 18.98 -24.59
N MET A 572 8.87 18.05 -23.64
CA MET A 572 9.58 18.10 -22.36
C MET A 572 10.44 16.85 -22.22
N PHE A 573 11.62 16.97 -21.61
CA PHE A 573 12.39 15.80 -21.25
C PHE A 573 11.62 14.94 -20.24
N SER A 574 11.68 13.62 -20.39
CA SER A 574 11.21 12.71 -19.34
C SER A 574 12.02 12.94 -18.06
N LEU A 575 11.43 13.60 -17.06
CA LEU A 575 12.14 13.99 -15.84
C LEU A 575 12.64 12.78 -15.05
N SER A 576 11.89 11.67 -15.03
CA SER A 576 12.29 10.44 -14.35
C SER A 576 13.49 9.78 -15.03
N THR A 577 13.50 9.72 -16.36
CA THR A 577 14.63 9.20 -17.13
C THR A 577 15.84 10.14 -17.03
N PHE A 578 15.59 11.46 -17.02
CA PHE A 578 16.63 12.46 -16.87
C PHE A 578 17.29 12.34 -15.49
N GLU A 579 16.50 12.28 -14.41
CA GLU A 579 16.99 12.07 -13.04
C GLU A 579 17.78 10.77 -12.94
N HIS A 580 17.26 9.66 -13.46
CA HIS A 580 17.96 8.38 -13.44
C HIS A 580 19.30 8.43 -14.18
N LYS A 581 19.34 9.04 -15.38
CA LYS A 581 20.58 9.19 -16.16
C LYS A 581 21.58 10.13 -15.50
N LEU A 582 21.12 11.20 -14.85
CA LEU A 582 21.96 12.09 -14.06
C LEU A 582 22.53 11.39 -12.84
N VAL A 583 21.72 10.61 -12.11
CA VAL A 583 22.18 9.80 -10.99
C VAL A 583 23.25 8.83 -11.47
N MET A 584 23.00 8.09 -12.55
CA MET A 584 24.00 7.17 -13.14
C MET A 584 25.29 7.88 -13.56
N TYR A 585 25.22 9.10 -14.08
CA TYR A 585 26.39 9.90 -14.44
C TYR A 585 27.17 10.35 -13.21
N VAL A 586 26.49 10.79 -12.14
CA VAL A 586 27.11 11.30 -10.91
C VAL A 586 27.64 10.18 -10.02
N THR A 587 27.00 9.02 -10.01
CA THR A 587 27.38 7.85 -9.20
C THR A 587 28.28 6.86 -9.94
N SER A 588 28.79 7.22 -11.12
CA SER A 588 29.72 6.36 -11.86
C SER A 588 31.10 6.39 -11.23
N ASP A 589 31.66 5.22 -10.93
CA ASP A 589 33.03 5.08 -10.40
C ASP A 589 34.11 5.18 -11.51
N ASP A 590 33.69 5.21 -12.78
CA ASP A 590 34.57 5.26 -13.94
C ASP A 590 34.95 6.71 -14.31
N MET A 591 36.21 7.07 -14.07
CA MET A 591 36.74 8.42 -14.33
C MET A 591 36.69 8.82 -15.83
N SER A 592 36.57 7.84 -16.74
CA SER A 592 36.40 8.06 -18.18
C SER A 592 35.02 8.64 -18.55
N VAL A 593 33.99 8.42 -17.74
CA VAL A 593 32.63 8.92 -17.97
C VAL A 593 32.58 10.44 -17.79
N PHE A 594 33.34 10.99 -16.84
CA PHE A 594 33.46 12.44 -16.62
C PHE A 594 34.33 13.15 -17.66
N ALA A 595 35.04 12.41 -18.52
CA ALA A 595 35.82 13.01 -19.62
C ALA A 595 34.91 13.63 -20.70
N LYS A 596 33.65 13.21 -20.78
CA LYS A 596 32.63 13.81 -21.66
C LYS A 596 31.50 14.43 -20.83
N ALA A 597 31.03 15.59 -21.26
CA ALA A 597 29.86 16.23 -20.66
C ALA A 597 28.62 15.35 -20.83
N PHE A 598 27.67 15.44 -19.88
CA PHE A 598 26.41 14.71 -19.94
C PHE A 598 25.66 15.01 -21.24
N ASP A 599 25.34 13.96 -21.99
CA ASP A 599 24.64 14.09 -23.27
C ASP A 599 23.12 14.20 -23.06
N VAL A 600 22.62 15.42 -23.13
CA VAL A 600 21.19 15.76 -23.01
C VAL A 600 20.37 15.18 -24.16
N SER A 601 20.97 14.96 -25.33
CA SER A 601 20.25 14.36 -26.48
C SER A 601 19.88 12.90 -26.26
N SER A 602 20.56 12.22 -25.33
CA SER A 602 20.23 10.85 -24.95
C SER A 602 18.93 10.75 -24.15
N VAL A 603 18.43 11.85 -23.58
CA VAL A 603 17.21 11.86 -22.76
C VAL A 603 15.99 11.90 -23.68
N PRO A 604 15.05 10.93 -23.58
CA PRO A 604 13.84 10.93 -24.38
C PRO A 604 13.02 12.21 -24.13
N VAL A 605 12.58 12.81 -25.23
CA VAL A 605 11.65 13.93 -25.20
C VAL A 605 10.23 13.36 -25.30
N VAL A 606 9.42 13.66 -24.30
CA VAL A 606 8.02 13.26 -24.18
C VAL A 606 7.16 14.47 -24.55
N SER A 607 6.08 14.25 -25.30
CA SER A 607 5.14 15.33 -25.57
C SER A 607 4.43 15.75 -24.27
N HIS A 608 4.09 17.03 -24.14
CA HIS A 608 3.37 17.54 -22.97
C HIS A 608 2.05 16.79 -22.72
N GLU A 609 1.37 16.34 -23.79
CA GLU A 609 0.14 15.54 -23.72
C GLU A 609 0.36 14.14 -23.14
N GLN A 610 1.48 13.48 -23.48
CA GLN A 610 1.82 12.16 -22.98
C GLN A 610 2.22 12.21 -21.50
N ALA A 611 2.93 13.26 -21.07
CA ALA A 611 3.26 13.49 -19.66
C ALA A 611 2.00 13.77 -18.81
N LEU A 612 1.04 14.53 -19.33
CA LEU A 612 -0.25 14.78 -18.67
C LEU A 612 -1.10 13.51 -18.54
N ALA A 613 -1.01 12.60 -19.51
CA ALA A 613 -1.72 11.34 -19.49
C ALA A 613 -1.17 10.37 -18.43
N GLU A 614 0.15 10.21 -18.36
CA GLU A 614 0.81 9.44 -17.29
C GLU A 614 0.48 10.01 -15.91
N GLU A 615 0.47 11.34 -15.79
CA GLU A 615 0.10 12.03 -14.56
C GLU A 615 -1.38 11.79 -14.20
N ARG A 616 -2.30 11.80 -15.17
CA ARG A 616 -3.72 11.51 -14.97
C ARG A 616 -3.93 10.08 -14.47
N THR A 617 -3.34 9.10 -15.15
CA THR A 617 -3.47 7.68 -14.79
C THR A 617 -2.89 7.43 -13.40
N LYS A 618 -1.69 7.96 -13.11
CA LYS A 618 -1.08 7.85 -11.78
C LYS A 618 -1.96 8.46 -10.70
N LYS A 619 -2.56 9.63 -10.93
CA LYS A 619 -3.45 10.28 -9.94
C LYS A 619 -4.76 9.51 -9.73
N LEU A 620 -5.28 8.83 -10.74
CA LEU A 620 -6.47 7.97 -10.62
C LEU A 620 -6.17 6.65 -9.90
N THR A 621 -4.97 6.07 -10.07
CA THR A 621 -4.63 4.74 -9.52
C THR A 621 -3.92 4.78 -8.17
N THR A 622 -3.09 5.79 -7.87
CA THR A 622 -2.26 5.84 -6.65
C THR A 622 -2.90 6.59 -5.46
N ALA A 623 -3.96 7.36 -5.69
CA ALA A 623 -4.46 8.33 -4.70
C ALA A 623 -5.56 7.79 -3.78
N THR A 624 -5.35 6.64 -3.15
CA THR A 624 -6.13 6.28 -1.95
C THR A 624 -5.35 6.71 -0.72
N PRO A 625 -5.63 7.88 -0.10
CA PRO A 625 -4.91 8.32 1.09
C PRO A 625 -5.14 7.30 2.21
N THR A 626 -4.06 6.59 2.57
CA THR A 626 -4.02 5.68 3.72
C THR A 626 -3.34 6.40 4.86
N LEU A 627 -4.11 6.75 5.89
CA LEU A 627 -3.56 7.01 7.21
C LEU A 627 -2.93 5.69 7.71
N LYS A 628 -1.63 5.49 7.49
CA LYS A 628 -0.89 4.41 8.16
C LYS A 628 -0.69 4.81 9.61
N ALA A 629 -1.36 4.08 10.51
CA ALA A 629 -1.07 4.16 11.94
C ALA A 629 0.39 3.72 12.20
N PRO A 630 1.12 4.35 13.14
CA PRO A 630 2.49 3.97 13.45
C PRO A 630 2.52 2.56 14.04
N SER A 631 3.07 1.59 13.29
CA SER A 631 3.34 0.24 13.80
C SER A 631 4.82 0.14 14.19
N THR A 632 5.08 -0.02 15.49
CA THR A 632 6.39 -0.41 16.01
C THR A 632 6.63 -1.89 15.76
N GLY A 633 7.42 -2.23 14.74
CA GLY A 633 7.89 -3.59 14.47
C GLY A 633 8.76 -3.61 13.20
N PRO A 634 9.81 -4.46 13.14
CA PRO A 634 10.72 -4.48 12.01
C PRO A 634 9.99 -4.98 10.76
N THR A 635 10.03 -4.17 9.71
CA THR A 635 9.45 -4.44 8.39
C THR A 635 10.18 -5.61 7.73
N LYS A 636 9.50 -6.75 7.55
CA LYS A 636 9.87 -7.74 6.54
C LYS A 636 9.52 -7.19 5.15
N PRO A 637 10.35 -7.39 4.13
CA PRO A 637 10.00 -7.02 2.76
C PRO A 637 8.82 -7.90 2.32
N LYS A 638 7.68 -7.26 2.01
CA LYS A 638 6.59 -7.90 1.29
C LYS A 638 6.92 -7.86 -0.20
N ALA A 639 7.03 -9.04 -0.80
CA ALA A 639 6.84 -9.21 -2.24
C ALA A 639 5.35 -8.95 -2.53
N ASN A 640 5.05 -7.79 -3.12
CA ASN A 640 3.74 -7.49 -3.67
C ASN A 640 3.74 -7.87 -5.15
N GLY A 641 3.13 -9.01 -5.47
CA GLY A 641 2.77 -9.40 -6.83
C GLY A 641 1.49 -8.72 -7.28
N THR A 642 1.62 -7.45 -7.67
CA THR A 642 0.76 -6.81 -8.68
C THR A 642 1.72 -6.04 -9.56
N ALA A 643 2.17 -6.70 -10.64
CA ALA A 643 3.14 -6.15 -11.56
C ALA A 643 2.54 -4.93 -12.28
N GLU A 644 2.83 -3.73 -11.78
CA GLU A 644 2.90 -2.55 -12.62
C GLU A 644 4.05 -2.80 -13.60
N GLY A 645 3.73 -3.16 -14.84
CA GLY A 645 4.75 -3.32 -15.88
C GLY A 645 5.53 -2.01 -16.02
N PRO A 646 6.87 -2.05 -16.13
CA PRO A 646 7.63 -0.86 -16.53
C PRO A 646 7.05 -0.34 -17.85
N SER A 647 6.94 0.98 -18.01
CA SER A 647 6.58 1.60 -19.30
C SER A 647 7.32 0.89 -20.44
N ALA A 648 6.63 0.56 -21.54
CA ALA A 648 7.22 -0.15 -22.69
C ALA A 648 8.54 0.49 -23.16
N VAL A 649 8.66 1.82 -22.99
CA VAL A 649 9.86 2.61 -23.27
C VAL A 649 11.01 2.32 -22.28
N ALA A 650 10.71 2.13 -20.99
CA ALA A 650 11.70 1.79 -19.96
C ALA A 650 12.21 0.35 -20.12
N ALA A 651 11.33 -0.59 -20.51
CA ALA A 651 11.72 -1.96 -20.85
C ALA A 651 12.61 -1.99 -22.11
N ALA A 652 12.20 -1.31 -23.18
CA ALA A 652 12.98 -1.22 -24.42
C ALA A 652 14.38 -0.62 -24.18
N GLN A 653 14.52 0.37 -23.30
CA GLN A 653 15.82 0.95 -22.91
C GLN A 653 16.70 -0.05 -22.15
N LYS A 654 16.13 -0.83 -21.22
CA LYS A 654 16.86 -1.88 -20.50
C LYS A 654 17.43 -2.92 -21.48
N TYR A 655 16.60 -3.42 -22.41
CA TYR A 655 17.03 -4.40 -23.39
C TYR A 655 18.01 -3.83 -24.41
N THR A 656 17.84 -2.56 -24.81
CA THR A 656 18.83 -1.88 -25.69
C THR A 656 20.22 -1.82 -25.04
N GLN A 657 20.32 -1.59 -23.73
CA GLN A 657 21.61 -1.65 -23.03
C GLN A 657 22.19 -3.06 -22.97
N ILE A 658 21.35 -4.08 -22.76
CA ILE A 658 21.78 -5.48 -22.75
C ILE A 658 22.32 -5.88 -24.13
N PHE A 659 21.57 -5.60 -25.20
CA PHE A 659 21.96 -5.98 -26.56
C PHE A 659 23.13 -5.18 -27.11
N SER A 660 23.38 -3.96 -26.61
CA SER A 660 24.61 -3.21 -26.94
C SER A 660 25.89 -3.91 -26.48
N ARG A 661 25.80 -4.84 -25.52
CA ARG A 661 26.94 -5.65 -25.03
C ARG A 661 27.13 -6.94 -25.83
N ILE A 662 26.15 -7.34 -26.64
CA ILE A 662 26.18 -8.55 -27.48
C ILE A 662 26.53 -8.09 -28.91
N PRO A 663 27.74 -8.37 -29.43
CA PRO A 663 28.21 -7.81 -30.70
C PRO A 663 27.29 -8.11 -31.89
N GLU A 664 26.72 -9.31 -31.94
CA GLU A 664 25.83 -9.78 -33.00
C GLU A 664 24.50 -9.01 -33.03
N LEU A 665 23.92 -8.73 -31.84
CA LEU A 665 22.65 -8.01 -31.72
C LEU A 665 22.82 -6.48 -31.73
N ALA A 666 24.01 -5.97 -31.39
CA ALA A 666 24.32 -4.55 -31.43
C ALA A 666 24.21 -3.97 -32.86
N ALA A 667 24.42 -4.80 -33.89
CA ALA A 667 24.30 -4.40 -35.29
C ALA A 667 22.85 -4.03 -35.69
N TYR A 668 21.84 -4.56 -35.00
CA TYR A 668 20.43 -4.30 -35.31
C TYR A 668 19.92 -2.93 -34.80
N GLY A 669 20.72 -2.22 -34.00
CA GLY A 669 20.36 -0.92 -33.45
C GLY A 669 19.46 -1.01 -32.20
N PRO A 670 18.75 0.08 -31.86
CA PRO A 670 17.91 0.11 -30.66
C PRO A 670 16.66 -0.75 -30.80
N VAL A 671 16.25 -1.39 -29.70
CA VAL A 671 15.00 -2.18 -29.65
C VAL A 671 13.81 -1.23 -29.70
N LEU A 672 12.86 -1.48 -30.61
CA LEU A 672 11.66 -0.67 -30.75
C LEU A 672 10.62 -1.02 -29.68
N LYS A 673 10.38 -2.33 -29.49
CA LYS A 673 9.47 -2.85 -28.46
C LYS A 673 9.92 -4.22 -27.98
N SER A 674 9.59 -4.57 -26.74
CA SER A 674 9.71 -5.94 -26.21
C SER A 674 8.36 -6.38 -25.64
N SER A 675 8.00 -7.64 -25.84
CA SER A 675 6.77 -8.22 -25.30
C SER A 675 6.88 -8.42 -23.79
N ASN A 676 5.75 -8.76 -23.15
CA ASN A 676 5.79 -9.35 -21.81
C ASN A 676 6.40 -10.76 -21.89
N VAL A 677 6.85 -11.26 -20.73
CA VAL A 677 7.33 -12.63 -20.58
C VAL A 677 6.17 -13.59 -20.82
N VAL A 678 6.34 -14.51 -21.75
CA VAL A 678 5.39 -15.60 -22.05
C VAL A 678 5.97 -16.88 -21.47
N GLU A 679 5.26 -17.52 -20.55
CA GLU A 679 5.65 -18.82 -20.02
C GLU A 679 5.27 -19.90 -21.04
N LEU A 680 6.24 -20.69 -21.49
CA LEU A 680 6.04 -21.76 -22.49
C LEU A 680 6.03 -23.16 -21.87
N THR A 681 6.34 -23.28 -20.58
CA THR A 681 6.17 -24.50 -19.79
C THR A 681 5.70 -24.15 -18.38
N GLU A 682 4.99 -25.08 -17.73
CA GLU A 682 4.53 -24.90 -16.36
C GLU A 682 5.70 -24.92 -15.34
N SER A 683 5.55 -24.20 -14.23
CA SER A 683 6.62 -24.06 -13.21
C SER A 683 7.05 -25.36 -12.50
N GLU A 684 6.29 -26.44 -12.65
CA GLU A 684 6.56 -27.77 -12.05
C GLU A 684 7.21 -28.77 -13.02
N THR A 685 7.52 -28.35 -14.25
CA THR A 685 8.14 -29.20 -15.27
C THR A 685 9.67 -29.32 -15.09
N GLU A 686 10.27 -30.29 -15.80
CA GLU A 686 11.71 -30.58 -15.79
C GLU A 686 12.57 -29.42 -16.31
N TYR A 687 12.02 -28.64 -17.25
CA TYR A 687 12.64 -27.45 -17.81
C TYR A 687 11.62 -26.32 -17.82
N VAL A 688 11.86 -25.29 -17.00
CA VAL A 688 11.02 -24.09 -16.99
C VAL A 688 11.52 -23.15 -18.08
N VAL A 689 10.72 -22.94 -19.12
CA VAL A 689 11.05 -22.13 -20.29
C VAL A 689 10.08 -20.96 -20.38
N SER A 690 10.63 -19.76 -20.51
CA SER A 690 9.87 -18.55 -20.79
C SER A 690 10.51 -17.77 -21.93
N ALA A 691 9.72 -17.01 -22.67
CA ALA A 691 10.18 -16.29 -23.86
C ALA A 691 9.79 -14.80 -23.84
N VAL A 692 10.64 -13.98 -24.44
CA VAL A 692 10.40 -12.54 -24.68
C VAL A 692 10.70 -12.24 -26.15
N LYS A 693 9.75 -11.59 -26.83
CA LYS A 693 9.90 -11.16 -28.23
C LYS A 693 10.43 -9.73 -28.27
N HIS A 694 11.52 -9.50 -28.97
CA HIS A 694 12.13 -8.18 -29.16
C HIS A 694 12.01 -7.76 -30.63
N ILE A 695 11.35 -6.63 -30.87
CA ILE A 695 11.10 -6.10 -32.21
C ILE A 695 12.15 -5.03 -32.54
N PHE A 696 12.90 -5.25 -33.61
CA PHE A 696 13.80 -4.28 -34.23
C PHE A 696 13.20 -3.77 -35.55
N LYS A 697 13.92 -2.86 -36.21
CA LYS A 697 13.51 -2.27 -37.50
C LYS A 697 13.32 -3.36 -38.56
N GLU A 698 14.35 -4.15 -38.83
CA GLU A 698 14.35 -5.21 -39.85
C GLU A 698 14.37 -6.63 -39.27
N HIS A 699 14.48 -6.78 -37.94
CA HIS A 699 14.70 -8.07 -37.29
C HIS A 699 13.70 -8.30 -36.14
N VAL A 700 13.48 -9.57 -35.80
CA VAL A 700 12.74 -10.04 -34.62
C VAL A 700 13.66 -11.00 -33.88
N VAL A 701 13.91 -10.74 -32.60
CA VAL A 701 14.75 -11.60 -31.76
C VAL A 701 13.89 -12.19 -30.66
N VAL A 702 13.90 -13.51 -30.53
CA VAL A 702 13.23 -14.22 -29.44
C VAL A 702 14.27 -14.60 -28.40
N GLN A 703 14.13 -14.04 -27.20
CA GLN A 703 14.91 -14.41 -26.02
C GLN A 703 14.19 -15.56 -25.32
N TYR A 704 14.90 -16.64 -25.03
CA TYR A 704 14.40 -17.73 -24.17
C TYR A 704 15.18 -17.75 -22.86
N ASP A 705 14.47 -17.63 -21.75
CA ASP A 705 14.98 -17.81 -20.39
C ASP A 705 14.62 -19.22 -19.92
N ILE A 706 15.64 -20.06 -19.75
CA ILE A 706 15.50 -21.50 -19.47
C ILE A 706 16.13 -21.81 -18.12
N LYS A 707 15.40 -22.57 -17.29
CA LYS A 707 15.88 -23.05 -16.00
C LYS A 707 15.74 -24.58 -15.92
N ASN A 708 16.87 -25.26 -15.74
CA ASN A 708 16.90 -26.69 -15.45
C ASN A 708 16.47 -26.95 -13.99
N THR A 709 15.41 -27.73 -13.78
CA THR A 709 14.92 -28.09 -12.44
C THR A 709 15.36 -29.49 -12.01
N LEU A 710 15.99 -30.26 -12.89
CA LEU A 710 16.49 -31.60 -12.59
C LEU A 710 17.73 -31.53 -11.68
N ASP A 711 17.68 -32.32 -10.61
CA ASP A 711 18.78 -32.45 -9.65
C ASP A 711 19.93 -33.24 -10.27
N GLN A 712 21.17 -32.80 -10.02
CA GLN A 712 22.40 -33.48 -10.43
C GLN A 712 22.58 -33.65 -11.95
N THR A 713 21.98 -32.77 -12.75
CA THR A 713 22.22 -32.70 -14.20
C THR A 713 22.69 -31.30 -14.62
N VAL A 714 23.59 -31.26 -15.59
CA VAL A 714 24.01 -30.03 -16.26
C VAL A 714 23.72 -30.19 -17.74
N LEU A 715 23.06 -29.19 -18.32
CA LEU A 715 22.77 -29.15 -19.75
C LEU A 715 23.85 -28.31 -20.42
N GLU A 716 24.53 -28.85 -21.43
CA GLU A 716 25.50 -28.12 -22.25
C GLU A 716 24.97 -27.90 -23.67
N ASN A 717 25.47 -26.85 -24.34
CA ASN A 717 25.11 -26.48 -25.72
C ASN A 717 23.59 -26.34 -25.93
N VAL A 718 22.92 -25.66 -25.00
CA VAL A 718 21.46 -25.52 -25.02
C VAL A 718 21.03 -24.55 -26.11
N THR A 719 20.19 -25.02 -27.04
CA THR A 719 19.64 -24.26 -28.17
C THR A 719 18.13 -24.48 -28.28
N VAL A 720 17.41 -23.55 -28.89
CA VAL A 720 15.99 -23.73 -29.24
C VAL A 720 15.87 -23.61 -30.75
N LEU A 721 15.30 -24.62 -31.38
CA LEU A 721 14.83 -24.53 -32.77
C LEU A 721 13.43 -23.94 -32.76
N ALA A 722 13.32 -22.67 -33.16
CA ALA A 722 12.06 -21.96 -33.27
C ALA A 722 11.62 -21.94 -34.74
N THR A 723 10.70 -22.84 -35.12
CA THR A 723 10.25 -22.98 -36.50
C THR A 723 8.95 -22.20 -36.71
N PRO A 724 8.92 -21.13 -37.54
CA PRO A 724 7.69 -20.42 -37.83
C PRO A 724 6.74 -21.29 -38.67
N SER A 725 5.47 -21.33 -38.30
CA SER A 725 4.42 -21.99 -39.09
C SER A 725 3.93 -21.05 -40.19
N GLU A 726 4.30 -21.31 -41.44
CA GLU A 726 3.96 -20.46 -42.59
C GLU A 726 3.27 -21.30 -43.68
N GLU A 727 2.12 -20.84 -44.19
CA GLU A 727 1.27 -21.63 -45.12
C GLU A 727 1.53 -21.37 -46.62
N GLU A 728 2.11 -20.22 -47.04
CA GLU A 728 2.30 -19.90 -48.47
C GLU A 728 3.64 -19.23 -48.86
N GLU A 729 4.10 -18.17 -48.17
CA GLU A 729 5.37 -17.48 -48.44
C GLU A 729 6.14 -17.20 -47.13
N PRO A 730 7.48 -17.34 -47.10
CA PRO A 730 8.24 -17.10 -45.90
C PRO A 730 8.31 -15.61 -45.56
N THR A 731 7.89 -15.26 -44.35
CA THR A 731 7.86 -13.89 -43.82
C THR A 731 9.06 -13.60 -42.92
N LEU A 732 9.60 -14.63 -42.29
CA LEU A 732 10.78 -14.59 -41.42
C LEU A 732 11.85 -15.58 -41.88
N GLU A 733 13.09 -15.14 -41.93
CA GLU A 733 14.27 -15.98 -42.19
C GLU A 733 15.14 -16.05 -40.93
N GLU A 734 15.43 -17.26 -40.41
CA GLU A 734 16.35 -17.44 -39.28
C GLU A 734 17.78 -17.08 -39.71
N GLU A 735 18.44 -16.18 -38.97
CA GLU A 735 19.80 -15.72 -39.28
C GLU A 735 20.85 -16.45 -38.43
N PHE A 736 20.66 -16.50 -37.11
CA PHE A 736 21.53 -17.22 -36.19
C PHE A 736 20.86 -17.49 -34.83
N ILE A 737 21.46 -18.43 -34.09
CA ILE A 737 21.10 -18.79 -32.71
C ILE A 737 22.32 -18.54 -31.81
N ILE A 738 22.13 -17.83 -30.71
CA ILE A 738 23.12 -17.66 -29.64
C ILE A 738 22.83 -18.70 -28.55
N PRO A 739 23.58 -19.81 -28.45
CA PRO A 739 23.32 -20.88 -27.48
C PRO A 739 23.68 -20.46 -26.04
N ALA A 740 23.03 -21.09 -25.06
CA ALA A 740 23.49 -21.04 -23.67
C ALA A 740 24.55 -22.13 -23.45
N THR A 741 25.75 -21.72 -23.00
CA THR A 741 26.92 -22.62 -22.93
C THR A 741 26.72 -23.78 -21.96
N ALA A 742 26.20 -23.49 -20.76
CA ALA A 742 25.86 -24.51 -19.77
C ALA A 742 24.75 -24.00 -18.83
N LEU A 743 23.78 -24.85 -18.49
CA LEU A 743 22.71 -24.61 -17.52
C LEU A 743 22.84 -25.58 -16.35
N LYS A 744 23.21 -25.04 -15.17
CA LYS A 744 23.26 -25.82 -13.93
C LYS A 744 21.88 -25.95 -13.30
N THR A 745 21.71 -26.96 -12.45
CA THR A 745 20.48 -27.13 -11.66
C THR A 745 20.10 -25.84 -10.94
N ASN A 746 18.85 -25.42 -11.14
CA ASN A 746 18.23 -24.24 -10.55
C ASN A 746 18.84 -22.86 -10.90
N GLU A 747 19.77 -22.79 -11.85
CA GLU A 747 20.32 -21.53 -12.37
C GLU A 747 19.68 -21.20 -13.74
N PRO A 748 19.00 -20.05 -13.89
CA PRO A 748 18.44 -19.66 -15.18
C PRO A 748 19.55 -19.22 -16.14
N GLY A 749 19.45 -19.63 -17.40
CA GLY A 749 20.27 -19.10 -18.48
C GLY A 749 19.43 -18.58 -19.63
N VAL A 750 20.08 -17.82 -20.50
CA VAL A 750 19.43 -17.04 -21.55
C VAL A 750 20.05 -17.42 -22.89
N LEU A 751 19.19 -17.62 -23.90
CA LEU A 751 19.60 -17.80 -25.29
C LEU A 751 18.75 -16.92 -26.21
N TYR A 752 19.24 -16.69 -27.44
CA TYR A 752 18.58 -15.82 -28.40
C TYR A 752 18.48 -16.48 -29.77
N VAL A 753 17.32 -16.36 -30.41
CA VAL A 753 17.10 -16.75 -31.81
C VAL A 753 16.75 -15.49 -32.60
N ALA A 754 17.52 -15.19 -33.64
CA ALA A 754 17.34 -13.98 -34.46
C ALA A 754 16.72 -14.31 -35.82
N PHE A 755 15.67 -13.58 -36.17
CA PHE A 755 14.96 -13.67 -37.45
C PHE A 755 15.04 -12.34 -38.20
N LYS A 756 15.24 -12.41 -39.51
CA LYS A 756 15.16 -11.28 -40.43
C LYS A 756 13.78 -11.21 -41.07
N LYS A 757 13.21 -10.01 -41.15
CA LYS A 757 11.93 -9.76 -41.81
C LYS A 757 12.13 -9.69 -43.33
N LEU A 758 11.52 -10.60 -44.07
CA LEU A 758 11.65 -10.65 -45.55
C LEU A 758 10.85 -9.55 -46.26
N GLY A 759 9.80 -9.02 -45.63
CA GLY A 759 8.99 -7.92 -46.15
C GLY A 759 9.57 -6.51 -45.92
N GLY A 760 10.79 -6.38 -45.39
CA GLY A 760 11.42 -5.08 -45.10
C GLY A 760 10.92 -4.39 -43.82
N GLU A 761 11.27 -3.11 -43.67
CA GLU A 761 11.07 -2.31 -42.44
C GLU A 761 9.60 -2.08 -42.06
N GLU A 762 8.70 -2.04 -43.04
CA GLU A 762 7.26 -1.78 -42.85
C GLU A 762 6.42 -3.07 -42.81
N SER A 763 7.06 -4.24 -42.71
CA SER A 763 6.36 -5.52 -42.60
C SER A 763 6.05 -5.89 -41.14
N PHE A 764 4.82 -6.40 -40.94
CA PHE A 764 4.29 -6.85 -39.65
C PHE A 764 3.99 -8.36 -39.70
N PRO A 765 5.02 -9.23 -39.70
CA PRO A 765 4.82 -10.67 -39.80
C PRO A 765 4.04 -11.21 -38.59
N ILE A 766 3.08 -12.10 -38.86
CA ILE A 766 2.30 -12.83 -37.87
C ILE A 766 2.57 -14.31 -38.10
N THR A 767 3.02 -15.01 -37.07
CA THR A 767 3.31 -16.45 -37.18
C THR A 767 3.28 -17.10 -35.81
N THR A 768 3.18 -18.42 -35.79
CA THR A 768 3.30 -19.23 -34.58
C THR A 768 4.60 -20.02 -34.66
N PHE A 769 5.49 -19.82 -33.70
CA PHE A 769 6.74 -20.56 -33.61
C PHE A 769 6.51 -21.88 -32.87
N GLY A 770 6.77 -23.00 -33.53
CA GLY A 770 6.97 -24.30 -32.88
C GLY A 770 8.36 -24.34 -32.26
N ASN A 771 8.44 -24.64 -30.97
CA ASN A 771 9.68 -24.54 -30.20
C ASN A 771 10.16 -25.94 -29.76
N VAL A 772 11.37 -26.31 -30.16
CA VAL A 772 12.02 -27.55 -29.68
C VAL A 772 13.36 -27.21 -29.04
N LEU A 773 13.47 -27.47 -27.75
CA LEU A 773 14.69 -27.29 -26.97
C LEU A 773 15.65 -28.46 -27.23
N LYS A 774 16.89 -28.19 -27.61
CA LYS A 774 17.94 -29.18 -27.86
C LYS A 774 19.14 -28.94 -26.96
N PHE A 775 19.65 -30.00 -26.34
CA PHE A 775 20.80 -29.90 -25.43
C PHE A 775 21.54 -31.23 -25.30
N THR A 776 22.74 -31.17 -24.75
CA THR A 776 23.48 -32.35 -24.29
C THR A 776 23.36 -32.44 -22.77
N SER A 777 22.69 -33.48 -22.27
CA SER A 777 22.54 -33.73 -20.83
C SER A 777 23.74 -34.50 -20.29
N LYS A 778 24.33 -34.00 -19.20
CA LYS A 778 25.42 -34.63 -18.45
C LYS A 778 25.02 -34.81 -16.99
N GLU A 779 25.30 -35.98 -16.44
CA GLU A 779 25.14 -36.25 -15.01
C GLU A 779 26.29 -35.62 -14.21
N VAL A 780 26.00 -35.14 -13.01
CA VAL A 780 26.97 -34.55 -12.08
C VAL A 780 27.32 -35.58 -11.02
N ASP A 781 28.59 -35.92 -10.89
CA ASP A 781 29.05 -36.85 -9.86
C ASP A 781 28.82 -36.23 -8.47
N PRO A 782 28.00 -36.85 -7.59
CA PRO A 782 27.64 -36.30 -6.28
C PRO A 782 28.83 -36.21 -5.30
N THR A 783 29.97 -36.85 -5.61
CA THR A 783 31.18 -36.84 -4.78
C THR A 783 32.17 -35.75 -5.17
N THR A 784 32.26 -35.41 -6.46
CA THR A 784 33.22 -34.41 -6.99
C THR A 784 32.56 -33.08 -7.36
N GLY A 785 31.25 -33.09 -7.64
CA GLY A 785 30.50 -31.91 -8.11
C GLY A 785 30.85 -31.50 -9.54
N GLU A 786 31.57 -32.33 -10.28
CA GLU A 786 31.95 -32.11 -11.68
C GLU A 786 31.02 -32.92 -12.61
N ALA A 787 30.74 -32.36 -13.80
CA ALA A 787 29.95 -33.03 -14.82
C ALA A 787 30.77 -34.14 -15.49
N GLU A 788 30.17 -35.30 -15.73
CA GLU A 788 30.84 -36.42 -16.40
C GLU A 788 31.22 -36.06 -17.86
N GLU A 789 32.33 -36.61 -18.37
CA GLU A 789 32.79 -36.35 -19.75
C GLU A 789 31.82 -36.92 -20.80
N GLY A 790 31.02 -37.94 -20.44
CA GLY A 790 29.98 -38.51 -21.30
C GLY A 790 28.64 -37.76 -21.13
N GLY A 791 28.02 -37.37 -22.24
CA GLY A 791 26.68 -36.79 -22.27
C GLY A 791 25.82 -37.38 -23.39
N TYR A 792 24.50 -37.28 -23.25
CA TYR A 792 23.53 -37.72 -24.24
C TYR A 792 22.82 -36.51 -24.86
N GLU A 793 22.68 -36.49 -26.18
CA GLU A 793 21.86 -35.49 -26.88
C GLU A 793 20.38 -35.82 -26.66
N ASP A 794 19.60 -34.81 -26.27
CA ASP A 794 18.17 -34.93 -26.01
C ASP A 794 17.41 -33.71 -26.57
N GLU A 795 16.12 -33.90 -26.84
CA GLU A 795 15.23 -32.88 -27.38
C GLU A 795 13.93 -32.83 -26.57
N TYR A 796 13.48 -31.62 -26.23
CA TYR A 796 12.27 -31.38 -25.44
C TYR A 796 11.34 -30.42 -26.16
N GLU A 797 10.11 -30.85 -26.42
CA GLU A 797 9.09 -30.06 -27.09
C GLU A 797 8.48 -29.03 -26.11
N VAL A 798 8.42 -27.77 -26.53
CA VAL A 798 7.97 -26.63 -25.73
C VAL A 798 6.71 -26.04 -26.39
N GLU A 799 5.84 -25.39 -25.61
CA GLU A 799 4.63 -24.79 -26.17
C GLU A 799 4.94 -23.75 -27.26
N ASN A 800 3.97 -23.59 -28.16
CA ASN A 800 4.08 -22.67 -29.28
C ASN A 800 4.13 -21.21 -28.80
N LEU A 801 4.93 -20.39 -29.48
CA LEU A 801 5.01 -18.95 -29.23
C LEU A 801 4.37 -18.17 -30.38
N GLU A 802 3.34 -17.38 -30.10
CA GLU A 802 2.65 -16.58 -31.12
C GLU A 802 3.29 -15.19 -31.27
N LEU A 803 3.60 -14.80 -32.50
CA LEU A 803 3.93 -13.43 -32.90
C LEU A 803 2.69 -12.78 -33.50
N THR A 804 2.19 -11.73 -32.83
CA THR A 804 0.87 -11.15 -33.09
C THR A 804 0.96 -9.67 -33.48
N GLY A 805 -0.09 -9.11 -34.09
CA GLY A 805 -0.13 -7.68 -34.43
C GLY A 805 0.04 -6.76 -33.21
N ALA A 806 -0.37 -7.20 -32.02
CA ALA A 806 -0.21 -6.44 -30.77
C ALA A 806 1.27 -6.24 -30.40
N ASP A 807 2.18 -7.13 -30.82
CA ASP A 807 3.62 -7.00 -30.56
C ASP A 807 4.25 -5.80 -31.28
N PHE A 808 3.60 -5.29 -32.33
CA PHE A 808 4.06 -4.14 -33.12
C PHE A 808 3.42 -2.81 -32.72
N VAL A 809 2.56 -2.80 -31.69
CA VAL A 809 1.83 -1.59 -31.26
C VAL A 809 2.12 -1.25 -29.80
N SER A 810 2.28 0.04 -29.51
CA SER A 810 2.47 0.56 -28.16
C SER A 810 1.27 1.42 -27.73
N PRO A 811 0.84 1.33 -26.46
CA PRO A 811 -0.20 2.20 -25.94
C PRO A 811 0.21 3.67 -26.05
N ALA A 812 -0.69 4.52 -26.55
CA ALA A 812 -0.44 5.94 -26.67
C ALA A 812 -1.69 6.73 -26.26
N PHE A 813 -1.49 7.94 -25.74
CA PHE A 813 -2.59 8.82 -25.35
C PHE A 813 -2.90 9.85 -26.44
N ALA A 814 -4.17 10.22 -26.54
CA ALA A 814 -4.62 11.38 -27.30
C ALA A 814 -5.81 12.07 -26.66
N GLY A 815 -5.88 13.40 -26.82
CA GLY A 815 -6.93 14.23 -26.20
C GLY A 815 -8.32 14.10 -26.82
N SER A 816 -8.43 13.71 -28.10
CA SER A 816 -9.71 13.50 -28.79
C SER A 816 -9.62 12.26 -29.67
N PHE A 817 -10.42 11.24 -29.35
CA PHE A 817 -10.47 10.02 -30.15
C PHE A 817 -11.09 10.29 -31.52
N ASP A 818 -12.14 11.11 -31.58
CA ASP A 818 -12.91 11.33 -32.82
C ASP A 818 -12.05 11.98 -33.92
N HIS A 819 -11.19 12.94 -33.56
CA HIS A 819 -10.24 13.54 -34.50
C HIS A 819 -9.22 12.53 -35.04
N ILE A 820 -8.73 11.61 -34.19
CA ILE A 820 -7.82 10.56 -34.62
C ILE A 820 -8.55 9.54 -35.49
N TRP A 821 -9.73 9.11 -35.09
CA TRP A 821 -10.54 8.13 -35.79
C TRP A 821 -10.91 8.59 -37.22
N GLU A 822 -11.25 9.86 -37.39
CA GLU A 822 -11.48 10.46 -38.70
C GLU A 822 -10.18 10.66 -39.48
N GLY A 823 -9.12 11.14 -38.81
CA GLY A 823 -7.83 11.41 -39.43
C GLY A 823 -7.05 10.17 -39.87
N THR A 824 -7.20 9.02 -39.19
CA THR A 824 -6.67 7.72 -39.63
C THR A 824 -7.59 7.09 -40.67
N GLY A 825 -8.91 7.24 -40.55
CA GLY A 825 -9.86 6.69 -41.51
C GLY A 825 -9.85 7.36 -42.89
N ALA A 826 -9.38 8.60 -43.01
CA ALA A 826 -9.31 9.31 -44.29
C ALA A 826 -8.18 8.82 -45.21
N ASN A 827 -7.06 8.35 -44.64
CA ASN A 827 -5.83 8.01 -45.36
C ASN A 827 -5.29 6.61 -45.05
N GLY A 828 -5.90 5.88 -44.10
CA GLY A 828 -5.42 4.61 -43.58
C GLY A 828 -6.30 3.41 -43.93
N GLU A 829 -5.95 2.25 -43.39
CA GLU A 829 -6.66 0.98 -43.56
C GLU A 829 -7.71 0.79 -42.45
N GLU A 830 -8.86 0.20 -42.79
CA GLU A 830 -9.91 -0.17 -41.83
C GLU A 830 -10.21 -1.67 -41.95
N SER A 831 -10.23 -2.34 -40.79
CA SER A 831 -10.66 -3.73 -40.68
C SER A 831 -11.66 -3.84 -39.53
N SER A 832 -12.69 -4.68 -39.69
CA SER A 832 -13.70 -4.86 -38.64
C SER A 832 -14.21 -6.29 -38.58
N ASP A 833 -14.39 -6.81 -37.38
CA ASP A 833 -14.97 -8.13 -37.16
C ASP A 833 -15.90 -8.16 -35.93
N THR A 834 -16.76 -9.18 -35.86
CA THR A 834 -17.71 -9.38 -34.76
C THR A 834 -17.40 -10.70 -34.05
N LEU A 835 -17.07 -10.59 -32.78
CA LEU A 835 -16.62 -11.69 -31.93
C LEU A 835 -17.62 -11.94 -30.80
N GLN A 836 -17.69 -13.18 -30.33
CA GLN A 836 -18.52 -13.58 -29.20
C GLN A 836 -17.64 -14.09 -28.06
N LEU A 837 -17.49 -13.28 -26.99
CA LEU A 837 -16.73 -13.63 -25.81
C LEU A 837 -17.63 -14.42 -24.83
N ALA A 838 -17.68 -15.75 -25.00
CA ALA A 838 -18.56 -16.62 -24.22
C ALA A 838 -18.09 -16.84 -22.76
N THR A 839 -16.79 -16.69 -22.48
CA THR A 839 -16.16 -16.92 -21.16
C THR A 839 -16.21 -15.70 -20.24
N VAL A 840 -16.49 -14.51 -20.78
CA VAL A 840 -16.44 -13.25 -20.05
C VAL A 840 -17.78 -12.93 -19.40
N LYS A 841 -17.78 -12.74 -18.07
CA LYS A 841 -19.00 -12.64 -17.24
C LYS A 841 -19.51 -11.20 -17.07
N SER A 842 -18.69 -10.21 -17.39
CA SER A 842 -19.06 -8.80 -17.27
C SER A 842 -18.42 -7.94 -18.37
N LEU A 843 -19.04 -6.80 -18.68
CA LEU A 843 -18.44 -5.82 -19.61
C LEU A 843 -17.13 -5.23 -19.07
N ALA A 844 -16.94 -5.17 -17.75
CA ALA A 844 -15.72 -4.65 -17.12
C ALA A 844 -14.53 -5.60 -17.33
N ASP A 845 -14.76 -6.91 -17.16
CA ASP A 845 -13.75 -7.93 -17.46
C ASP A 845 -13.41 -7.91 -18.96
N ALA A 846 -14.42 -7.71 -19.83
CA ALA A 846 -14.20 -7.60 -21.27
C ALA A 846 -13.34 -6.38 -21.63
N THR A 847 -13.60 -5.22 -21.01
CA THR A 847 -12.78 -4.02 -21.25
C THR A 847 -11.33 -4.22 -20.85
N GLU A 848 -11.06 -4.86 -19.72
CA GLU A 848 -9.70 -5.09 -19.23
C GLU A 848 -8.95 -6.08 -20.13
N GLN A 849 -9.58 -7.21 -20.46
CA GLN A 849 -8.99 -8.23 -21.33
C GLN A 849 -8.69 -7.71 -22.73
N LEU A 850 -9.65 -7.03 -23.38
CA LEU A 850 -9.46 -6.50 -24.73
C LEU A 850 -8.38 -5.41 -24.78
N THR A 851 -8.27 -4.59 -23.73
CA THR A 851 -7.21 -3.58 -23.63
C THR A 851 -5.84 -4.23 -23.54
N GLN A 852 -5.70 -5.29 -22.74
CA GLN A 852 -4.44 -6.02 -22.59
C GLN A 852 -4.05 -6.76 -23.87
N MET A 853 -4.98 -7.50 -24.49
CA MET A 853 -4.73 -8.26 -25.72
C MET A 853 -4.28 -7.35 -26.87
N LEU A 854 -4.95 -6.21 -27.07
CA LEU A 854 -4.64 -5.31 -28.17
C LEU A 854 -3.42 -4.41 -27.92
N SER A 855 -2.90 -4.36 -26.68
CA SER A 855 -1.79 -3.47 -26.29
C SER A 855 -2.04 -1.99 -26.62
N LEU A 856 -3.28 -1.53 -26.47
CA LEU A 856 -3.70 -0.14 -26.73
C LEU A 856 -4.15 0.56 -25.44
N GLN A 857 -4.15 1.89 -25.43
CA GLN A 857 -4.60 2.67 -24.28
C GLN A 857 -6.08 3.07 -24.41
N PRO A 858 -6.92 2.87 -23.39
CA PRO A 858 -8.29 3.38 -23.38
C PRO A 858 -8.30 4.90 -23.28
N LEU A 859 -9.07 5.54 -24.15
CA LEU A 859 -9.24 6.99 -24.18
C LEU A 859 -10.60 7.39 -23.59
N GLU A 860 -10.71 8.66 -23.22
CA GLU A 860 -11.96 9.31 -22.80
C GLU A 860 -12.67 8.65 -21.60
N GLY A 861 -11.95 7.88 -20.78
CA GLY A 861 -12.52 7.18 -19.62
C GLY A 861 -13.41 5.98 -20.01
N THR A 862 -13.24 5.46 -21.24
CA THR A 862 -14.00 4.31 -21.74
C THR A 862 -13.55 2.97 -21.13
N ASP A 863 -12.54 2.98 -20.26
CA ASP A 863 -12.18 1.86 -19.38
C ASP A 863 -13.22 1.62 -18.26
N VAL A 864 -13.97 2.65 -17.88
CA VAL A 864 -15.02 2.54 -16.86
C VAL A 864 -16.37 2.24 -17.52
N VAL A 865 -16.88 1.03 -17.26
CA VAL A 865 -18.19 0.62 -17.76
C VAL A 865 -19.30 1.34 -16.98
N LEU A 866 -20.03 2.22 -17.67
CA LEU A 866 -21.14 2.99 -17.08
C LEU A 866 -22.49 2.25 -17.18
N SER A 867 -22.65 1.35 -18.16
CA SER A 867 -23.88 0.61 -18.44
C SER A 867 -23.61 -0.89 -18.45
N GLN A 868 -24.47 -1.67 -17.80
CA GLN A 868 -24.31 -3.13 -17.69
C GLN A 868 -24.76 -3.90 -18.94
N THR A 869 -25.41 -3.25 -19.90
CA THR A 869 -25.97 -3.91 -21.10
C THR A 869 -25.21 -3.59 -22.38
N THR A 870 -24.71 -2.36 -22.52
CA THR A 870 -23.96 -1.91 -23.70
C THR A 870 -22.82 -1.00 -23.29
N HIS A 871 -21.69 -1.11 -23.97
CA HIS A 871 -20.53 -0.25 -23.72
C HIS A 871 -19.75 0.00 -25.01
N THR A 872 -19.09 1.15 -25.11
CA THR A 872 -18.19 1.46 -26.24
C THR A 872 -16.82 1.78 -25.69
N LEU A 873 -15.84 0.97 -26.04
CA LEU A 873 -14.45 1.11 -25.67
C LEU A 873 -13.68 1.75 -26.83
N LYS A 874 -13.00 2.85 -26.56
CA LYS A 874 -12.18 3.61 -27.52
C LYS A 874 -10.72 3.42 -27.14
N LEU A 875 -9.95 2.79 -28.01
CA LEU A 875 -8.55 2.45 -27.77
C LEU A 875 -7.63 3.17 -28.76
N TYR A 876 -6.46 3.62 -28.30
CA TYR A 876 -5.47 4.29 -29.13
C TYR A 876 -4.04 3.84 -28.82
N GLY A 877 -3.23 3.80 -29.85
CA GLY A 877 -1.83 3.40 -29.81
C GLY A 877 -1.05 3.94 -30.99
N LYS A 878 0.26 3.68 -30.96
CA LYS A 878 1.17 3.92 -32.07
C LYS A 878 1.91 2.65 -32.43
N SER A 879 2.11 2.40 -33.72
CA SER A 879 2.97 1.32 -34.17
C SER A 879 4.43 1.59 -33.81
N VAL A 880 5.28 0.56 -33.89
CA VAL A 880 6.74 0.66 -33.68
C VAL A 880 7.43 1.63 -34.65
N THR A 881 6.82 1.91 -35.80
CA THR A 881 7.26 2.84 -36.84
C THR A 881 6.66 4.25 -36.69
N GLY A 882 5.71 4.42 -35.76
CA GLY A 882 5.14 5.72 -35.38
C GLY A 882 3.78 6.06 -36.00
N GLY A 883 3.22 5.16 -36.81
CA GLY A 883 1.86 5.27 -37.36
C GLY A 883 0.78 5.22 -36.28
N ARG A 884 -0.36 5.88 -36.52
CA ARG A 884 -1.48 5.91 -35.57
C ARG A 884 -2.32 4.66 -35.70
N VAL A 885 -2.69 4.07 -34.56
CA VAL A 885 -3.56 2.89 -34.46
C VAL A 885 -4.74 3.24 -33.56
N ALA A 886 -5.95 3.22 -34.09
CA ALA A 886 -7.18 3.48 -33.34
C ALA A 886 -8.13 2.29 -33.43
N ALA A 887 -8.66 1.83 -32.31
CA ALA A 887 -9.66 0.77 -32.27
C ALA A 887 -10.93 1.22 -31.56
N LEU A 888 -12.08 0.95 -32.18
CA LEU A 888 -13.41 1.20 -31.66
C LEU A 888 -14.10 -0.13 -31.42
N ILE A 889 -14.43 -0.42 -30.16
CA ILE A 889 -15.05 -1.67 -29.76
C ILE A 889 -16.43 -1.40 -29.19
N LYS A 890 -17.46 -1.89 -29.87
CA LYS A 890 -18.86 -1.81 -29.42
C LYS A 890 -19.26 -3.14 -28.80
N MET A 891 -19.65 -3.12 -27.54
CA MET A 891 -19.95 -4.32 -26.77
C MET A 891 -21.40 -4.33 -26.30
N ALA A 892 -22.01 -5.51 -26.32
CA ALA A 892 -23.33 -5.77 -25.77
C ALA A 892 -23.29 -7.03 -24.91
N PHE A 893 -23.82 -6.96 -23.69
CA PHE A 893 -23.86 -8.08 -22.76
C PHE A 893 -25.25 -8.70 -22.69
N SER A 894 -25.29 -10.03 -22.72
CA SER A 894 -26.49 -10.84 -22.56
C SER A 894 -26.19 -12.02 -21.63
N ALA A 895 -27.04 -12.21 -20.62
CA ALA A 895 -26.89 -13.28 -19.64
C ALA A 895 -26.93 -14.71 -20.24
N LYS A 896 -27.42 -14.87 -21.49
CA LYS A 896 -27.48 -16.17 -22.18
C LYS A 896 -26.28 -16.43 -23.09
N SER A 897 -25.68 -15.39 -23.66
CA SER A 897 -24.67 -15.51 -24.73
C SER A 897 -23.31 -14.91 -24.37
N GLY A 898 -23.17 -14.26 -23.21
CA GLY A 898 -21.96 -13.56 -22.82
C GLY A 898 -21.88 -12.17 -23.46
N VAL A 899 -20.66 -11.70 -23.75
CA VAL A 899 -20.42 -10.39 -24.37
C VAL A 899 -20.25 -10.55 -25.88
N THR A 900 -21.10 -9.89 -26.67
CA THR A 900 -20.93 -9.74 -28.12
C THR A 900 -20.17 -8.45 -28.38
N THR A 901 -19.08 -8.51 -29.15
CA THR A 901 -18.22 -7.36 -29.43
C THR A 901 -18.01 -7.17 -30.92
N LYS A 902 -18.30 -5.97 -31.44
CA LYS A 902 -17.86 -5.54 -32.76
C LYS A 902 -16.60 -4.70 -32.60
N VAL A 903 -15.49 -5.19 -33.13
CA VAL A 903 -14.19 -4.53 -33.10
C VAL A 903 -13.94 -3.90 -34.46
N SER A 904 -13.53 -2.65 -34.51
CA SER A 904 -13.16 -1.94 -35.74
C SER A 904 -11.83 -1.24 -35.50
N VAL A 905 -10.81 -1.57 -36.28
CA VAL A 905 -9.45 -1.07 -36.13
C VAL A 905 -9.10 -0.24 -37.37
N ARG A 906 -8.52 0.94 -37.16
CA ARG A 906 -8.01 1.84 -38.19
C ARG A 906 -6.53 2.11 -37.97
N THR A 907 -5.71 1.96 -39.00
CA THR A 907 -4.26 2.17 -38.95
C THR A 907 -3.80 3.07 -40.09
N ASP A 908 -2.80 3.93 -39.86
CA ASP A 908 -2.16 4.69 -40.95
C ASP A 908 -1.36 3.78 -41.90
N GLU A 909 -0.96 2.60 -41.43
CA GLU A 909 -0.05 1.68 -42.12
C GLU A 909 -0.79 0.43 -42.61
N ALA A 910 -0.42 -0.03 -43.80
CA ALA A 910 -1.05 -1.17 -44.48
C ALA A 910 -0.65 -2.51 -43.84
N GLY A 911 -1.59 -3.46 -43.79
CA GLY A 911 -1.43 -4.81 -43.22
C GLY A 911 -1.57 -4.87 -41.69
N LEU A 912 -1.43 -3.75 -40.99
CA LEU A 912 -1.45 -3.73 -39.51
C LEU A 912 -2.87 -3.83 -38.92
N SER A 913 -3.90 -3.28 -39.58
CA SER A 913 -5.28 -3.34 -39.06
C SER A 913 -5.82 -4.77 -39.02
N GLY A 914 -5.55 -5.56 -40.05
CA GLY A 914 -5.86 -6.99 -40.08
C GLY A 914 -5.05 -7.79 -39.06
N ALA A 915 -3.76 -7.46 -38.91
CA ALA A 915 -2.87 -8.12 -37.95
C ALA A 915 -3.29 -7.95 -36.49
N ILE A 916 -3.77 -6.76 -36.13
CA ILE A 916 -4.28 -6.47 -34.79
C ILE A 916 -5.61 -7.20 -34.54
N LEU A 917 -6.46 -7.32 -35.57
CA LEU A 917 -7.72 -8.03 -35.46
C LEU A 917 -7.53 -9.54 -35.29
N ALA A 918 -6.52 -10.11 -35.96
CA ALA A 918 -6.17 -11.52 -35.84
C ALA A 918 -5.83 -11.96 -34.41
N VAL A 919 -5.40 -11.03 -33.53
CA VAL A 919 -5.12 -11.33 -32.10
C VAL A 919 -6.38 -11.76 -31.33
N LEU A 920 -7.56 -11.41 -31.84
CA LEU A 920 -8.83 -11.69 -31.17
C LEU A 920 -9.56 -12.91 -31.73
N LEU A 921 -9.05 -13.51 -32.80
CA LEU A 921 -9.58 -14.70 -33.48
C LEU A 921 -8.83 -15.93 -33.00
#